data_AF-W2SLT9-F1
#
_entry.id   AF-W2SLT9-F1
#
_cell.length_a   1.000
_cell.length_b   1.000
_cell.length_c   1.000
_cell.angle_alpha   90.00
_cell.angle_beta   90.00
_cell.angle_gamma   90.00
#
_symmetry.space_group_name_H-M   'P 1'
#
loop_
_entity.id
_entity.type
_entity.pdbx_description
1 polymer ?
#
loop_
_entity_poly.entity_id
_entity_poly.type
_entity_poly.pdbx_seq_one_letter_code
_entity_poly.pdbx_strand_id
1 'polypeptide(L)'
;MSARNAMAAMLDELMGPKRNVELGKDTKVTFDDPDICKYYIVGFCPHDMFVNTKADLGACPRVHDDNLRLEYPKSDKFEKLGFEREFLKFLSRLDEDNQRRIRKNLEKLKANEENGQKKEDLRKLRDEQEIARIDGEIKACMAEAEKVAVFLFLFILPSQKRVSITLLKAGEEGLVTKCQELVEKIEQLEKQKAAVEERVNSNTALPPPIDESAIKVMEVCEVCGSMLIKNDAQCRVEEHLSGKMHMGFSKIKVTIEELRTRENPSSLIFDDISVNEKEDVHVNETAHVIETGVGGPDRVRVTVIDAAVALATGIVVMIAIVATETGKIVTDDIAASDLWLALRVVKYVSWIFRTRVPPVSNSPLMRIYLHEQHQLRSYSVERAMSLAWDRAIAKPGIPFRRAVVGFNCNVDVIVSGIQIIENLNTTCEKGKDHESLETLDDLHETFVHFFQRGAPAERYMSSESTFETVVRQAEAAIPRAQYHIGGNAALMAERIASGFPSTEVYLVGPIGPRSQALLNPSVRRTNSTRITKTHSLIKDELHVIMEYKQGETLGDWIAPSSSRFITSHDHFSGSTVVMEMFFKAIAQFKPDLIILSGIHTLEFHNKEMRLEKLRMIRRNLLQISSKTPIHFELGSLADATFMFDILHRIIPHVDSLGINEQELAFLSHVAGGPHMEEYPVQAGTVHAHKVVEMLDWLLKTFGRDRMNPNSKNFGYRLQRIHFQCLTYQMVVSSGNDWSNLASGLAASSRLAGRMACNLVNQARIETDLLEVRTAPSFILDKKLGKMYNFHAHNPIASWMRDQTLFIFTPVLVCKFPMKTVGVDDAISTTGLLYSQFYRFDSNMKW
;
A
#
# COMPACT_ATOMS: atom_id res chain seq x y z
N MET A 1 23.30 2.57 -41.88
CA MET A 1 24.75 2.27 -41.83
C MET A 1 25.18 1.62 -43.14
N SER A 2 26.34 1.98 -43.69
CA SER A 2 26.96 1.22 -44.79
C SER A 2 27.46 -0.13 -44.26
N ALA A 3 27.27 -1.22 -45.01
CA ALA A 3 27.69 -2.57 -44.61
C ALA A 3 29.17 -2.65 -44.19
N ARG A 4 30.02 -1.79 -44.76
CA ARG A 4 31.45 -1.68 -44.42
C ARG A 4 31.70 -1.19 -43.00
N ASN A 5 30.88 -0.28 -42.49
CA ASN A 5 31.05 0.29 -41.15
C ASN A 5 30.54 -0.66 -40.06
N ALA A 6 29.50 -1.45 -40.37
CA ALA A 6 29.02 -2.50 -39.47
C ALA A 6 30.05 -3.64 -39.32
N MET A 7 30.68 -4.05 -40.43
CA MET A 7 31.77 -5.05 -40.38
C MET A 7 33.02 -4.52 -39.69
N ALA A 8 33.34 -3.22 -39.81
CA ALA A 8 34.44 -2.61 -39.09
C ALA A 8 34.21 -2.62 -37.57
N ALA A 9 33.01 -2.24 -37.13
CA ALA A 9 32.63 -2.25 -35.72
C ALA A 9 32.68 -3.66 -35.10
N MET A 10 32.17 -4.69 -35.81
CA MET A 10 32.23 -6.07 -35.36
C MET A 10 33.67 -6.60 -35.24
N LEU A 11 34.57 -6.16 -36.11
CA LEU A 11 35.98 -6.54 -36.06
C LEU A 11 36.75 -5.78 -34.96
N ASP A 12 36.35 -4.55 -34.65
CA ASP A 12 36.94 -3.75 -33.56
C ASP A 12 36.49 -4.28 -32.18
N GLU A 13 35.28 -4.85 -32.08
CA GLU A 13 34.83 -5.64 -30.90
C GLU A 13 35.69 -6.90 -30.68
N LEU A 14 36.09 -7.58 -31.77
CA LEU A 14 36.80 -8.86 -31.68
C LEU A 14 38.33 -8.70 -31.49
N MET A 15 38.91 -7.63 -32.04
CA MET A 15 40.37 -7.45 -32.16
C MET A 15 40.89 -6.14 -31.52
N GLY A 16 40.00 -5.30 -31.01
CA GLY A 16 40.31 -3.99 -30.44
C GLY A 16 40.51 -2.89 -31.51
N PRO A 17 40.29 -1.62 -31.14
CA PRO A 17 40.30 -0.49 -32.08
C PRO A 17 41.67 -0.16 -32.70
N LYS A 18 42.78 -0.68 -32.14
CA LYS A 18 44.15 -0.51 -32.66
C LYS A 18 44.65 -1.72 -33.48
N ARG A 19 43.76 -2.50 -34.10
CA ARG A 19 44.12 -3.69 -34.92
C ARG A 19 44.98 -3.39 -36.17
N ASN A 20 44.97 -2.15 -36.66
CA ASN A 20 45.68 -1.73 -37.88
C ASN A 20 47.07 -1.12 -37.59
N VAL A 21 47.60 -1.24 -36.38
CA VAL A 21 48.90 -0.66 -36.00
C VAL A 21 50.04 -1.60 -36.38
N GLU A 22 51.14 -1.06 -36.93
CA GLU A 22 52.35 -1.82 -37.29
C GLU A 22 52.94 -2.57 -36.08
N LEU A 23 53.33 -3.84 -36.28
CA LEU A 23 53.95 -4.71 -35.29
C LEU A 23 55.19 -4.03 -34.67
N GLY A 24 55.10 -3.66 -33.38
CA GLY A 24 56.20 -3.08 -32.60
C GLY A 24 55.89 -1.76 -31.87
N LYS A 25 54.72 -1.15 -32.07
CA LYS A 25 54.24 -0.01 -31.24
C LYS A 25 53.24 -0.48 -30.18
N ASP A 26 53.30 0.16 -29.02
CA ASP A 26 52.48 -0.18 -27.84
C ASP A 26 50.98 -0.14 -28.20
N THR A 27 50.33 -1.30 -28.15
CA THR A 27 48.92 -1.50 -28.54
C THR A 27 47.94 -1.08 -27.46
N LYS A 28 48.43 -0.56 -26.33
CA LYS A 28 47.59 -0.12 -25.21
C LYS A 28 46.82 1.14 -25.59
N VAL A 29 45.50 1.01 -25.54
CA VAL A 29 44.56 2.11 -25.67
C VAL A 29 44.45 2.79 -24.31
N THR A 30 44.49 4.13 -24.25
CA THR A 30 44.45 4.87 -22.98
C THR A 30 43.34 5.91 -22.99
N PHE A 31 42.83 6.31 -21.81
CA PHE A 31 41.73 7.28 -21.69
C PHE A 31 42.01 8.64 -22.32
N ASP A 32 43.28 8.95 -22.60
CA ASP A 32 43.74 10.21 -23.15
C ASP A 32 43.70 10.23 -24.71
N ASP A 33 43.43 9.09 -25.36
CA ASP A 33 43.35 8.99 -26.82
C ASP A 33 42.13 9.79 -27.37
N PRO A 34 42.30 10.65 -28.40
CA PRO A 34 41.25 11.55 -28.89
C PRO A 34 40.09 10.84 -29.60
N ASP A 35 40.32 9.62 -30.07
CA ASP A 35 39.35 8.82 -30.80
C ASP A 35 38.33 8.14 -29.88
N ILE A 36 38.55 8.16 -28.55
CA ILE A 36 37.67 7.49 -27.59
C ILE A 36 36.61 8.44 -27.06
N CYS A 37 35.39 7.92 -26.90
CA CYS A 37 34.28 8.70 -26.39
C CYS A 37 34.39 8.93 -24.88
N LYS A 38 34.83 10.13 -24.52
CA LYS A 38 34.90 10.61 -23.14
C LYS A 38 33.56 10.52 -22.41
N TYR A 39 32.44 10.78 -23.08
CA TYR A 39 31.09 10.68 -22.49
C TYR A 39 30.73 9.23 -22.11
N TYR A 40 31.13 8.28 -22.97
CA TYR A 40 30.90 6.86 -22.74
C TYR A 40 31.75 6.32 -21.59
N ILE A 41 33.00 6.78 -21.46
CA ILE A 41 33.87 6.41 -20.34
C ILE A 41 33.36 6.98 -19.02
N VAL A 42 32.90 8.24 -19.01
CA VAL A 42 32.41 8.91 -17.78
C VAL A 42 31.08 8.32 -17.29
N GLY A 43 30.14 8.03 -18.20
CA GLY A 43 28.80 7.63 -17.76
C GLY A 43 27.96 6.95 -18.83
N PHE A 44 27.73 7.56 -19.98
CA PHE A 44 27.06 6.95 -21.14
C PHE A 44 27.17 7.90 -22.32
N CYS A 45 27.04 7.36 -23.54
CA CYS A 45 26.98 8.19 -24.73
C CYS A 45 25.52 8.54 -25.08
N PRO A 46 25.13 9.83 -25.11
CA PRO A 46 23.77 10.22 -25.50
C PRO A 46 23.44 9.87 -26.96
N HIS A 47 24.45 9.69 -27.82
CA HIS A 47 24.26 9.24 -29.21
C HIS A 47 23.65 7.83 -29.29
N ASP A 48 24.15 6.88 -28.49
CA ASP A 48 23.61 5.51 -28.44
C ASP A 48 22.23 5.45 -27.77
N MET A 49 22.00 6.37 -26.84
CA MET A 49 20.77 6.41 -26.03
C MET A 49 19.54 6.84 -26.82
N PHE A 50 19.71 7.77 -27.78
CA PHE A 50 18.61 8.35 -28.54
C PHE A 50 18.48 7.82 -29.97
N VAL A 51 19.21 6.75 -30.33
CA VAL A 51 19.11 6.12 -31.66
C VAL A 51 17.67 5.71 -31.96
N ASN A 52 17.18 6.09 -33.15
CA ASN A 52 15.83 5.85 -33.64
C ASN A 52 14.73 6.54 -32.80
N THR A 53 15.03 7.71 -32.21
CA THR A 53 14.04 8.51 -31.47
C THR A 53 13.84 9.90 -32.08
N LYS A 54 12.84 10.66 -31.60
CA LYS A 54 12.65 12.06 -32.03
C LYS A 54 13.74 13.02 -31.54
N ALA A 55 14.67 12.53 -30.71
CA ALA A 55 15.83 13.26 -30.19
C ALA A 55 17.15 12.62 -30.67
N ASP A 56 17.12 11.86 -31.78
CA ASP A 56 18.29 11.17 -32.32
C ASP A 56 19.40 12.15 -32.71
N LEU A 57 20.62 11.85 -32.26
CA LEU A 57 21.82 12.64 -32.46
C LEU A 57 22.74 12.05 -33.55
N GLY A 58 22.36 10.91 -34.14
CA GLY A 58 23.19 10.13 -35.05
C GLY A 58 24.16 9.17 -34.34
N ALA A 59 24.87 8.36 -35.13
CA ALA A 59 25.87 7.44 -34.61
C ALA A 59 27.07 8.18 -34.00
N CYS A 60 27.62 7.65 -32.91
CA CYS A 60 28.74 8.29 -32.24
C CYS A 60 29.99 8.36 -33.15
N PRO A 61 30.64 9.52 -33.30
CA PRO A 61 31.86 9.65 -34.12
C PRO A 61 33.13 9.13 -33.41
N ARG A 62 33.01 8.66 -32.16
CA ARG A 62 34.11 8.22 -31.30
C ARG A 62 33.92 6.77 -30.87
N VAL A 63 35.02 6.08 -30.58
CA VAL A 63 35.04 4.67 -30.18
C VAL A 63 34.52 4.49 -28.76
N HIS A 64 33.68 3.48 -28.55
CA HIS A 64 33.19 3.05 -27.24
C HIS A 64 33.94 1.79 -26.83
N ASP A 65 34.63 1.83 -25.69
CA ASP A 65 35.41 0.70 -25.15
C ASP A 65 34.99 0.44 -23.69
N ASP A 66 34.46 -0.76 -23.45
CA ASP A 66 33.93 -1.17 -22.15
C ASP A 66 35.02 -1.37 -21.09
N ASN A 67 36.22 -1.80 -21.49
CA ASN A 67 37.32 -2.00 -20.55
C ASN A 67 37.76 -0.65 -19.99
N LEU A 68 37.87 0.36 -20.85
CA LEU A 68 38.27 1.70 -20.42
C LEU A 68 37.22 2.38 -19.54
N ARG A 69 35.94 2.14 -19.82
CA ARG A 69 34.83 2.59 -18.98
C ARG A 69 34.91 2.03 -17.54
N LEU A 70 35.39 0.80 -17.38
CA LEU A 70 35.56 0.16 -16.06
C LEU A 70 36.85 0.58 -15.35
N GLU A 71 37.90 0.90 -16.09
CA GLU A 71 39.20 1.28 -15.53
C GLU A 71 39.28 2.77 -15.16
N TYR A 72 38.62 3.67 -15.90
CA TYR A 72 38.69 5.11 -15.65
C TYR A 72 38.29 5.53 -14.22
N PRO A 73 37.18 5.03 -13.63
CA PRO A 73 36.81 5.36 -12.24
C PRO A 73 37.78 4.85 -11.18
N LYS A 74 38.61 3.85 -11.52
CA LYS A 74 39.61 3.26 -10.62
C LYS A 74 40.98 3.94 -10.75
N SER A 75 41.15 4.82 -11.72
CA SER A 75 42.42 5.46 -12.02
C SER A 75 42.64 6.72 -11.19
N ASP A 76 43.90 7.05 -10.92
CA ASP A 76 44.29 8.29 -10.24
C ASP A 76 43.96 9.57 -11.03
N LYS A 77 43.53 9.41 -12.29
CA LYS A 77 43.18 10.48 -13.24
C LYS A 77 41.68 10.82 -13.23
N PHE A 78 40.85 10.03 -12.53
CA PHE A 78 39.42 10.29 -12.37
C PHE A 78 39.17 11.72 -11.83
N GLU A 79 38.22 12.45 -12.43
CA GLU A 79 37.84 13.84 -12.12
C GLU A 79 38.94 14.92 -12.33
N LYS A 80 40.18 14.54 -12.66
CA LYS A 80 41.29 15.49 -12.88
C LYS A 80 41.43 15.91 -14.35
N LEU A 81 40.95 15.07 -15.27
CA LEU A 81 41.04 15.31 -16.72
C LEU A 81 39.91 16.19 -17.27
N GLY A 82 38.89 16.48 -16.46
CA GLY A 82 37.78 17.39 -16.81
C GLY A 82 36.73 16.79 -17.74
N PHE A 83 36.74 15.48 -17.96
CA PHE A 83 35.76 14.78 -18.82
C PHE A 83 34.34 14.87 -18.27
N GLU A 84 34.19 14.86 -16.96
CA GLU A 84 32.94 15.01 -16.22
C GLU A 84 32.32 16.40 -16.47
N ARG A 85 33.16 17.44 -16.51
CA ARG A 85 32.72 18.82 -16.79
C ARG A 85 32.22 18.97 -18.22
N GLU A 86 32.95 18.39 -19.18
CA GLU A 86 32.53 18.39 -20.58
C GLU A 86 31.23 17.60 -20.78
N PHE A 87 31.09 16.47 -20.07
CA PHE A 87 29.89 15.66 -20.10
C PHE A 87 28.69 16.39 -19.48
N LEU A 88 28.85 17.01 -18.31
CA LEU A 88 27.81 17.80 -17.65
C LEU A 88 27.33 18.97 -18.51
N LYS A 89 28.25 19.70 -19.16
CA LYS A 89 27.91 20.77 -20.09
C LYS A 89 27.09 20.25 -21.28
N PHE A 90 27.46 19.09 -21.82
CA PHE A 90 26.74 18.48 -22.93
C PHE A 90 25.33 18.02 -22.52
N LEU A 91 25.21 17.34 -21.38
CA LEU A 91 23.93 16.91 -20.83
C LEU A 91 23.00 18.09 -20.49
N SER A 92 23.54 19.15 -19.86
CA SER A 92 22.75 20.33 -19.50
C SER A 92 22.11 21.00 -20.73
N ARG A 93 22.83 21.06 -21.86
CA ARG A 93 22.27 21.57 -23.13
C ARG A 93 21.12 20.71 -23.64
N LEU A 94 21.25 19.38 -23.59
CA LEU A 94 20.20 18.46 -24.02
C LEU A 94 18.95 18.56 -23.13
N ASP A 95 19.12 18.72 -21.81
CA ASP A 95 18.00 18.93 -20.91
C ASP A 95 17.31 20.29 -21.15
N GLU A 96 18.07 21.37 -21.36
CA GLU A 96 17.51 22.69 -21.70
C GLU A 96 16.66 22.67 -22.99
N ASP A 97 17.10 21.94 -24.01
CA ASP A 97 16.36 21.76 -25.26
C ASP A 97 15.06 20.97 -25.03
N ASN A 98 15.10 19.94 -24.19
CA ASN A 98 13.92 19.17 -23.80
C ASN A 98 12.93 20.00 -22.96
N GLN A 99 13.42 20.80 -22.02
CA GLN A 99 12.61 21.72 -21.22
C GLN A 99 11.91 22.78 -22.08
N ARG A 100 12.59 23.30 -23.11
CA ARG A 100 11.96 24.19 -24.11
C ARG A 100 10.81 23.49 -24.85
N ARG A 101 10.98 22.21 -25.20
CA ARG A 101 9.94 21.42 -25.85
C ARG A 101 8.74 21.15 -24.93
N ILE A 102 8.98 20.83 -23.65
CA ILE A 102 7.93 20.63 -22.65
C ILE A 102 7.08 21.90 -22.49
N ARG A 103 7.72 23.07 -22.30
CA ARG A 103 7.02 24.36 -22.17
C ARG A 103 6.14 24.67 -23.37
N LYS A 104 6.67 24.52 -24.59
CA LYS A 104 5.92 24.76 -25.82
C LYS A 104 4.70 23.85 -25.98
N ASN A 105 4.78 22.61 -25.49
CA ASN A 105 3.65 21.68 -25.56
C ASN A 105 2.60 21.96 -24.46
N LEU A 106 3.03 22.38 -23.26
CA LEU A 106 2.12 22.83 -22.20
C LEU A 106 1.35 24.10 -22.57
N GLU A 107 1.99 25.08 -23.20
CA GLU A 107 1.34 26.30 -23.69
C GLU A 107 0.27 26.01 -24.75
N LYS A 108 0.55 25.09 -25.68
CA LYS A 108 -0.42 24.64 -26.68
C LYS A 108 -1.65 23.97 -26.06
N LEU A 109 -1.44 23.24 -24.96
CA LEU A 109 -2.51 22.54 -24.26
C LEU A 109 -3.43 23.52 -23.52
N LYS A 110 -2.85 24.47 -22.79
CA LYS A 110 -3.58 25.55 -22.10
C LYS A 110 -4.41 26.40 -23.07
N ALA A 111 -3.86 26.76 -24.22
CA ALA A 111 -4.57 27.54 -25.24
C ALA A 111 -5.80 26.80 -25.83
N ASN A 112 -5.78 25.46 -25.87
CA ASN A 112 -6.93 24.67 -26.31
C ASN A 112 -8.00 24.53 -25.21
N GLU A 113 -7.60 24.43 -23.94
CA GLU A 113 -8.52 24.35 -22.80
C GLU A 113 -9.30 25.67 -22.60
N GLU A 114 -8.62 26.82 -22.70
CA GLU A 114 -9.26 28.15 -22.55
C GLU A 114 -10.33 28.43 -23.63
N ASN A 115 -10.12 27.94 -24.85
CA ASN A 115 -11.10 28.05 -25.94
C ASN A 115 -12.30 27.11 -25.75
N GLY A 116 -12.12 25.97 -25.08
CA GLY A 116 -13.20 25.06 -24.71
C GLY A 116 -14.10 25.65 -23.62
N GLN A 117 -13.49 26.21 -22.57
CA GLN A 117 -14.21 26.79 -21.43
C GLN A 117 -15.10 27.97 -21.83
N LYS A 118 -14.61 28.88 -22.68
CA LYS A 118 -15.40 30.01 -23.19
C LYS A 118 -16.66 29.57 -23.96
N LYS A 119 -16.61 28.45 -24.67
CA LYS A 119 -17.78 27.92 -25.42
C LYS A 119 -18.81 27.32 -24.48
N GLU A 120 -18.37 26.67 -23.41
CA GLU A 120 -19.24 26.07 -22.40
C GLU A 120 -19.94 27.14 -21.54
N ASP A 121 -19.20 28.17 -21.12
CA ASP A 121 -19.77 29.27 -20.35
C ASP A 121 -20.84 30.05 -21.14
N LEU A 122 -20.63 30.25 -22.46
CA LEU A 122 -21.62 30.86 -23.35
C LEU A 122 -22.89 30.00 -23.54
N ARG A 123 -22.75 28.68 -23.46
CA ARG A 123 -23.89 27.75 -23.58
C ARG A 123 -24.74 27.77 -22.31
N LYS A 124 -24.10 27.71 -21.13
CA LYS A 124 -24.78 27.80 -19.84
C LYS A 124 -25.56 29.11 -19.69
N LEU A 125 -24.97 30.23 -20.10
CA LEU A 125 -25.62 31.53 -20.06
C LEU A 125 -26.89 31.60 -20.93
N ARG A 126 -26.91 30.88 -22.07
CA ARG A 126 -28.08 30.80 -22.95
C ARG A 126 -29.19 29.94 -22.34
N ASP A 127 -28.83 28.80 -21.78
CA ASP A 127 -29.78 27.86 -21.17
C ASP A 127 -30.41 28.46 -19.90
N GLU A 128 -29.65 29.21 -19.09
CA GLU A 128 -30.16 29.98 -17.94
C GLU A 128 -31.16 31.09 -18.34
N GLN A 129 -30.87 31.80 -19.45
CA GLN A 129 -31.81 32.81 -19.99
C GLN A 129 -33.12 32.18 -20.47
N GLU A 130 -33.05 30.96 -21.02
CA GLU A 130 -34.23 30.23 -21.47
C GLU A 130 -35.10 29.76 -20.30
N ILE A 131 -34.49 29.27 -19.20
CA ILE A 131 -35.20 28.93 -17.96
C ILE A 131 -35.92 30.17 -17.40
N ALA A 132 -35.24 31.31 -17.32
CA ALA A 132 -35.82 32.55 -16.81
C ALA A 132 -37.02 33.04 -17.66
N ARG A 133 -36.97 32.84 -18.99
CA ARG A 133 -38.08 33.15 -19.89
C ARG A 133 -39.30 32.26 -19.63
N ILE A 134 -39.09 30.95 -19.53
CA ILE A 134 -40.17 29.97 -19.28
C ILE A 134 -40.82 30.23 -17.91
N ASP A 135 -40.03 30.57 -16.88
CA ASP A 135 -40.56 30.94 -15.57
C ASP A 135 -41.42 32.20 -15.59
N GLY A 136 -41.07 33.18 -16.43
CA GLY A 136 -41.91 34.35 -16.67
C GLY A 136 -43.26 33.99 -17.30
N GLU A 137 -43.25 33.08 -18.27
CA GLU A 137 -44.46 32.61 -18.96
C GLU A 137 -45.37 31.81 -18.01
N ILE A 138 -44.81 30.93 -17.16
CA ILE A 138 -45.55 30.17 -16.14
C ILE A 138 -46.24 31.13 -15.16
N LYS A 139 -45.52 32.11 -14.60
CA LYS A 139 -46.09 33.09 -13.66
C LYS A 139 -47.25 33.89 -14.28
N ALA A 140 -47.13 34.27 -15.54
CA ALA A 140 -48.19 34.99 -16.25
C ALA A 140 -49.44 34.11 -16.43
N CYS A 141 -49.27 32.85 -16.82
CA CYS A 141 -50.38 31.89 -16.95
C CYS A 141 -51.04 31.57 -15.59
N MET A 142 -50.26 31.40 -14.53
CA MET A 142 -50.78 31.18 -13.17
C MET A 142 -51.63 32.36 -12.69
N ALA A 143 -51.17 33.59 -12.92
CA ALA A 143 -51.94 34.78 -12.54
C ALA A 143 -53.25 34.92 -13.34
N GLU A 144 -53.29 34.44 -14.58
CA GLU A 144 -54.54 34.38 -15.36
C GLU A 144 -55.47 33.28 -14.81
N ALA A 145 -54.94 32.10 -14.47
CA ALA A 145 -55.71 31.01 -13.87
C ALA A 145 -56.33 31.41 -12.51
N GLU A 146 -55.58 32.11 -11.66
CA GLU A 146 -56.09 32.61 -10.37
C GLU A 146 -57.25 33.59 -10.55
N LYS A 147 -57.18 34.50 -11.53
CA LYS A 147 -58.28 35.43 -11.83
C LYS A 147 -59.55 34.70 -12.26
N VAL A 148 -59.42 33.66 -13.08
CA VAL A 148 -60.56 32.84 -13.52
C VAL A 148 -61.11 32.01 -12.36
N ALA A 149 -60.24 31.47 -11.50
CA ALA A 149 -60.65 30.70 -10.31
C ALA A 149 -61.40 31.56 -9.27
N VAL A 150 -60.95 32.80 -9.02
CA VAL A 150 -61.66 33.75 -8.14
C VAL A 150 -63.02 34.13 -8.73
N PHE A 151 -63.11 34.33 -10.06
CA PHE A 151 -64.36 34.62 -10.73
C PHE A 151 -65.35 33.45 -10.64
N LEU A 152 -64.87 32.21 -10.80
CA LEU A 152 -65.67 30.99 -10.63
C LEU A 152 -66.16 30.83 -9.17
N PHE A 153 -65.29 31.13 -8.20
CA PHE A 153 -65.62 31.03 -6.78
C PHE A 153 -66.69 32.05 -6.34
N LEU A 154 -66.67 33.28 -6.88
CA LEU A 154 -67.69 34.29 -6.59
C LEU A 154 -69.07 33.97 -7.16
N PHE A 155 -69.15 33.20 -8.25
CA PHE A 155 -70.42 32.83 -8.89
C PHE A 155 -71.15 31.66 -8.19
N ILE A 156 -70.47 30.85 -7.38
CA ILE A 156 -71.01 29.62 -6.78
C ILE A 156 -71.71 29.85 -5.40
N LEU A 157 -71.57 31.02 -4.77
CA LEU A 157 -72.22 31.32 -3.48
C LEU A 157 -73.58 32.04 -3.65
N PRO A 158 -74.68 31.55 -3.03
CA PRO A 158 -76.04 31.96 -3.40
C PRO A 158 -76.54 33.19 -2.64
N SER A 159 -77.17 34.14 -3.35
CA SER A 159 -78.32 34.91 -2.85
C SER A 159 -79.12 35.57 -3.99
N GLN A 160 -80.29 34.99 -4.26
CA GLN A 160 -81.53 35.53 -4.84
C GLN A 160 -81.47 36.74 -5.80
N LYS A 161 -81.68 36.49 -7.10
CA LYS A 161 -82.90 36.90 -7.86
C LYS A 161 -82.81 36.42 -9.33
N ARG A 162 -83.97 35.98 -9.85
CA ARG A 162 -84.22 35.38 -11.18
C ARG A 162 -83.45 36.03 -12.34
N VAL A 163 -82.58 35.26 -13.01
CA VAL A 163 -82.21 35.41 -14.44
C VAL A 163 -81.96 34.01 -15.04
N SER A 164 -82.33 33.81 -16.30
CA SER A 164 -82.47 32.53 -17.04
C SER A 164 -81.32 31.52 -16.92
N ILE A 165 -81.67 30.27 -16.57
CA ILE A 165 -80.79 29.12 -16.25
C ILE A 165 -79.98 28.59 -17.45
N THR A 166 -80.26 28.97 -18.69
CA THR A 166 -79.57 28.44 -19.88
C THR A 166 -78.24 29.15 -20.20
N LEU A 167 -78.10 30.43 -19.84
CA LEU A 167 -76.88 31.22 -20.10
C LEU A 167 -75.80 31.01 -19.02
N LEU A 168 -76.21 30.74 -17.78
CA LEU A 168 -75.29 30.46 -16.66
C LEU A 168 -74.56 29.13 -16.85
N LYS A 169 -75.25 28.07 -17.26
CA LYS A 169 -74.60 26.77 -17.52
C LYS A 169 -73.59 26.84 -18.67
N ALA A 170 -73.90 27.55 -19.75
CA ALA A 170 -72.95 27.74 -20.86
C ALA A 170 -71.74 28.61 -20.47
N GLY A 171 -71.94 29.59 -19.58
CA GLY A 171 -70.84 30.39 -19.01
C GLY A 171 -69.96 29.59 -18.05
N GLU A 172 -70.56 28.76 -17.20
CA GLU A 172 -69.85 27.86 -16.27
C GLU A 172 -69.03 26.80 -17.03
N GLU A 173 -69.62 26.15 -18.05
CA GLU A 173 -68.91 25.18 -18.90
C GLU A 173 -67.77 25.83 -19.70
N GLY A 174 -67.96 27.06 -20.20
CA GLY A 174 -66.92 27.81 -20.92
C GLY A 174 -65.76 28.32 -20.05
N LEU A 175 -66.00 28.58 -18.76
CA LEU A 175 -64.96 29.01 -17.82
C LEU A 175 -64.19 27.82 -17.23
N VAL A 176 -64.86 26.70 -16.99
CA VAL A 176 -64.22 25.46 -16.53
C VAL A 176 -63.28 24.90 -17.60
N THR A 177 -63.70 24.91 -18.87
CA THR A 177 -62.84 24.51 -20.00
C THR A 177 -61.61 25.42 -20.13
N LYS A 178 -61.78 26.74 -20.02
CA LYS A 178 -60.66 27.69 -20.04
C LYS A 178 -59.67 27.48 -18.87
N CYS A 179 -60.17 27.15 -17.68
CA CYS A 179 -59.29 26.79 -16.54
C CYS A 179 -58.50 25.51 -16.82
N GLN A 180 -59.14 24.48 -17.38
CA GLN A 180 -58.47 23.21 -17.71
C GLN A 180 -57.37 23.41 -18.77
N GLU A 181 -57.63 24.20 -19.81
CA GLU A 181 -56.63 24.54 -20.83
C GLU A 181 -55.42 25.30 -20.26
N LEU A 182 -55.64 26.23 -19.33
CA LEU A 182 -54.56 26.97 -18.68
C LEU A 182 -53.70 26.08 -17.78
N VAL A 183 -54.31 25.13 -17.06
CA VAL A 183 -53.59 24.14 -16.24
C VAL A 183 -52.76 23.22 -17.10
N GLU A 184 -53.31 22.69 -18.20
CA GLU A 184 -52.57 21.83 -19.13
C GLU A 184 -51.37 22.57 -19.76
N LYS A 185 -51.54 23.86 -20.09
CA LYS A 185 -50.45 24.69 -20.60
C LYS A 185 -49.35 24.92 -19.56
N ILE A 186 -49.70 25.09 -18.28
CA ILE A 186 -48.72 25.22 -17.19
C ILE A 186 -47.94 23.91 -17.04
N GLU A 187 -48.60 22.76 -17.04
CA GLU A 187 -47.93 21.45 -16.95
C GLU A 187 -46.96 21.22 -18.13
N GLN A 188 -47.34 21.63 -19.34
CA GLN A 188 -46.45 21.54 -20.51
C GLN A 188 -45.21 22.44 -20.38
N LEU A 189 -45.38 23.68 -19.87
CA LEU A 189 -44.27 24.61 -19.66
C LEU A 189 -43.34 24.13 -18.52
N GLU A 190 -43.89 23.56 -17.45
CA GLU A 190 -43.10 22.96 -16.36
C GLU A 190 -42.27 21.77 -16.86
N LYS A 191 -42.84 20.94 -17.75
CA LYS A 191 -42.10 19.84 -18.38
C LYS A 191 -40.98 20.33 -19.29
N GLN A 192 -41.19 21.42 -20.03
CA GLN A 192 -40.14 22.03 -20.85
C GLN A 192 -39.04 22.64 -19.98
N LYS A 193 -39.40 23.30 -18.88
CA LYS A 193 -38.45 23.85 -17.90
C LYS A 193 -37.60 22.75 -17.29
N ALA A 194 -38.21 21.67 -16.82
CA ALA A 194 -37.50 20.53 -16.24
C ALA A 194 -36.48 19.92 -17.22
N ALA A 195 -36.84 19.82 -18.51
CA ALA A 195 -35.94 19.33 -19.54
C ALA A 195 -34.75 20.29 -19.84
N VAL A 196 -34.88 21.59 -19.59
CA VAL A 196 -33.77 22.56 -19.72
C VAL A 196 -32.91 22.54 -18.45
N GLU A 197 -33.52 22.48 -17.27
CA GLU A 197 -32.83 22.39 -15.98
C GLU A 197 -32.00 21.11 -15.86
N GLU A 198 -32.48 19.99 -16.40
CA GLU A 198 -31.72 18.74 -16.46
C GLU A 198 -30.48 18.86 -17.36
N ARG A 199 -30.54 19.67 -18.43
CA ARG A 199 -29.37 19.97 -19.28
C ARG A 199 -28.34 20.87 -18.59
N VAL A 200 -28.78 21.75 -17.68
CA VAL A 200 -27.90 22.63 -16.89
C VAL A 200 -27.28 21.87 -15.71
N ASN A 201 -28.03 20.98 -15.06
CA ASN A 201 -27.63 20.26 -13.85
C ASN A 201 -26.89 18.94 -14.12
N SER A 202 -27.00 18.35 -15.31
CA SER A 202 -26.17 17.21 -15.67
C SER A 202 -24.73 17.67 -15.93
N ASN A 203 -23.81 17.33 -15.03
CA ASN A 203 -22.35 17.44 -15.27
C ASN A 203 -21.83 16.46 -16.34
N THR A 204 -22.73 15.80 -17.08
CA THR A 204 -22.43 14.98 -18.23
C THR A 204 -22.74 15.79 -19.49
N ALA A 205 -21.68 16.20 -20.20
CA ALA A 205 -21.84 16.56 -21.60
C ALA A 205 -22.56 15.40 -22.31
N LEU A 206 -23.82 15.60 -22.72
CA LEU A 206 -24.44 14.73 -23.70
C LEU A 206 -23.49 14.69 -24.91
N PRO A 207 -22.99 13.51 -25.32
CA PRO A 207 -22.17 13.44 -26.52
C PRO A 207 -23.04 13.90 -27.69
N PRO A 208 -22.54 14.76 -28.59
CA PRO A 208 -23.23 15.00 -29.84
C PRO A 208 -23.42 13.65 -30.57
N PRO A 209 -24.47 13.51 -31.38
CA PRO A 209 -24.75 12.26 -32.07
C PRO A 209 -23.55 11.90 -32.94
N ILE A 210 -23.00 10.71 -32.67
CA ILE A 210 -22.05 9.89 -33.42
C ILE A 210 -21.46 10.59 -34.65
N ASP A 211 -20.26 11.16 -34.49
CA ASP A 211 -19.26 11.24 -35.54
C ASP A 211 -17.85 11.05 -34.93
N GLU A 212 -17.01 10.36 -35.68
CA GLU A 212 -15.75 9.74 -35.28
C GLU A 212 -14.67 10.74 -34.84
N SER A 213 -14.50 10.93 -33.54
CA SER A 213 -13.21 10.99 -32.84
C SER A 213 -13.42 11.57 -31.45
N ALA A 214 -13.37 10.71 -30.43
CA ALA A 214 -13.20 11.15 -29.06
C ALA A 214 -12.02 12.12 -29.01
N ILE A 215 -12.26 13.38 -28.64
CA ILE A 215 -11.20 14.31 -28.28
C ILE A 215 -10.64 13.77 -26.97
N LYS A 216 -9.69 12.86 -27.10
CA LYS A 216 -8.94 12.28 -25.99
C LYS A 216 -8.26 13.44 -25.28
N VAL A 217 -8.59 13.64 -24.00
CA VAL A 217 -7.98 14.70 -23.19
C VAL A 217 -6.48 14.41 -23.15
N MET A 218 -5.66 15.31 -23.68
CA MET A 218 -4.22 15.09 -23.77
C MET A 218 -3.53 15.64 -22.51
N GLU A 219 -2.32 15.17 -22.25
CA GLU A 219 -1.39 15.73 -21.27
C GLU A 219 0.05 15.69 -21.82
N VAL A 220 0.97 16.41 -21.18
CA VAL A 220 2.38 16.44 -21.60
C VAL A 220 3.22 15.74 -20.54
N CYS A 221 4.03 14.76 -20.94
CA CYS A 221 5.00 14.12 -20.05
C CYS A 221 6.07 15.15 -19.59
N GLU A 222 6.23 15.31 -18.28
CA GLU A 222 7.18 16.24 -17.66
C GLU A 222 8.66 15.82 -17.78
N VAL A 223 8.90 14.57 -18.18
CA VAL A 223 10.25 14.01 -18.35
C VAL A 223 10.76 14.19 -19.77
N CYS A 224 9.99 13.80 -20.79
CA CYS A 224 10.43 13.79 -22.19
C CYS A 224 9.58 14.64 -23.15
N GLY A 225 8.58 15.37 -22.65
CA GLY A 225 7.77 16.32 -23.43
C GLY A 225 6.88 15.69 -24.51
N SER A 226 6.56 14.40 -24.39
CA SER A 226 5.63 13.71 -25.30
C SER A 226 4.19 13.98 -24.91
N MET A 227 3.30 14.12 -25.91
CA MET A 227 1.86 14.27 -25.69
C MET A 227 1.26 12.88 -25.42
N LEU A 228 0.62 12.70 -24.28
CA LEU A 228 -0.05 11.49 -23.84
C LEU A 228 -1.55 11.73 -23.76
N ILE A 229 -2.33 10.65 -23.71
CA ILE A 229 -3.78 10.70 -23.48
C ILE A 229 -4.02 10.48 -21.99
N LYS A 230 -4.77 11.36 -21.32
CA LYS A 230 -5.21 11.16 -19.93
C LYS A 230 -6.07 9.90 -19.83
N ASN A 231 -5.76 9.05 -18.87
CA ASN A 231 -6.42 7.75 -18.62
C ASN A 231 -6.35 6.78 -19.82
N ASP A 232 -5.21 6.75 -20.53
CA ASP A 232 -5.00 5.72 -21.56
C ASP A 232 -4.83 4.32 -20.95
N ALA A 233 -4.96 3.29 -21.77
CA ALA A 233 -4.75 1.91 -21.37
C ALA A 233 -3.33 1.73 -20.77
N GLN A 234 -3.26 1.04 -19.63
CA GLN A 234 -2.04 0.84 -18.84
C GLN A 234 -0.86 0.36 -19.68
N CYS A 235 -1.10 -0.54 -20.65
CA CYS A 235 -0.06 -1.06 -21.55
C CYS A 235 0.65 0.02 -22.40
N ARG A 236 -0.06 1.08 -22.82
CA ARG A 236 0.55 2.17 -23.60
C ARG A 236 1.31 3.17 -22.73
N VAL A 237 0.85 3.36 -21.50
CA VAL A 237 1.56 4.17 -20.51
C VAL A 237 2.88 3.47 -20.15
N GLU A 238 2.85 2.14 -19.97
CA GLU A 238 4.05 1.33 -19.73
C GLU A 238 5.02 1.33 -20.92
N GLU A 239 4.51 1.24 -22.16
CA GLU A 239 5.33 1.37 -23.38
C GLU A 239 6.00 2.76 -23.46
N HIS A 240 5.30 3.82 -23.02
CA HIS A 240 5.88 5.16 -22.94
C HIS A 240 6.99 5.25 -21.88
N LEU A 241 6.73 4.79 -20.66
CA LEU A 241 7.66 4.87 -19.53
C LEU A 241 8.93 4.02 -19.76
N SER A 242 8.79 2.88 -20.43
CA SER A 242 9.90 2.02 -20.88
C SER A 242 10.53 2.48 -22.21
N GLY A 243 9.98 3.51 -22.84
CA GLY A 243 10.46 4.03 -24.11
C GLY A 243 11.81 4.72 -24.00
N LYS A 244 12.66 4.55 -25.03
CA LYS A 244 14.03 5.09 -25.07
C LYS A 244 14.14 6.59 -24.79
N MET A 245 13.18 7.40 -25.28
CA MET A 245 13.18 8.84 -24.99
C MET A 245 12.90 9.15 -23.52
N HIS A 246 11.92 8.48 -22.91
CA HIS A 246 11.54 8.72 -21.52
C HIS A 246 12.68 8.30 -20.59
N MET A 247 13.18 7.07 -20.76
CA MET A 247 14.32 6.57 -20.00
C MET A 247 15.58 7.41 -20.23
N GLY A 248 15.82 7.87 -21.46
CA GLY A 248 16.98 8.67 -21.80
C GLY A 248 17.00 10.02 -21.09
N PHE A 249 15.92 10.81 -21.18
CA PHE A 249 15.85 12.10 -20.49
C PHE A 249 15.75 11.97 -18.97
N SER A 250 15.12 10.91 -18.45
CA SER A 250 15.14 10.60 -17.02
C SER A 250 16.58 10.37 -16.52
N LYS A 251 17.34 9.53 -17.24
CA LYS A 251 18.74 9.26 -16.93
C LYS A 251 19.63 10.51 -17.05
N ILE A 252 19.38 11.38 -18.02
CA ILE A 252 20.09 12.67 -18.16
C ILE A 252 19.86 13.57 -16.96
N LYS A 253 18.61 13.74 -16.50
CA LYS A 253 18.30 14.58 -15.33
C LYS A 253 19.03 14.10 -14.07
N VAL A 254 18.96 12.79 -13.80
CA VAL A 254 19.65 12.18 -12.65
C VAL A 254 21.17 12.39 -12.74
N THR A 255 21.78 12.15 -13.91
CA THR A 255 23.23 12.31 -14.08
C THR A 255 23.69 13.76 -14.03
N ILE A 256 22.88 14.73 -14.49
CA ILE A 256 23.18 16.16 -14.33
C ILE A 256 23.24 16.53 -12.85
N GLU A 257 22.25 16.08 -12.08
CA GLU A 257 22.18 16.35 -10.64
C GLU A 257 23.40 15.75 -9.92
N GLU A 258 23.71 14.48 -10.19
CA GLU A 258 24.90 13.80 -9.66
C GLU A 258 26.21 14.54 -9.96
N LEU A 259 26.40 15.02 -11.19
CA LEU A 259 27.62 15.72 -11.60
C LEU A 259 27.70 17.14 -11.03
N ARG A 260 26.57 17.86 -10.92
CA ARG A 260 26.51 19.20 -10.28
C ARG A 260 26.84 19.13 -8.79
N THR A 261 26.32 18.14 -8.08
CA THR A 261 26.61 17.94 -6.65
C THR A 261 28.09 17.63 -6.41
N ARG A 262 28.79 17.03 -7.39
CA ARG A 262 30.23 16.75 -7.30
C ARG A 262 31.10 17.99 -7.58
N GLU A 263 30.69 18.89 -8.47
CA GLU A 263 31.48 20.11 -8.78
C GLU A 263 31.44 21.18 -7.68
N ASN A 264 30.36 21.26 -6.90
CA ASN A 264 30.20 22.24 -5.82
C ASN A 264 29.61 21.59 -4.54
N PRO A 265 30.45 20.97 -3.69
CA PRO A 265 29.98 20.47 -2.39
C PRO A 265 29.56 21.60 -1.43
N SER A 266 29.96 22.85 -1.70
CA SER A 266 29.68 24.03 -0.85
C SER A 266 28.32 24.68 -1.09
N SER A 267 27.60 24.37 -2.18
CA SER A 267 26.29 24.99 -2.47
C SER A 267 25.13 24.34 -1.73
N LEU A 268 25.33 23.18 -1.09
CA LEU A 268 24.30 22.50 -0.29
C LEU A 268 24.11 23.08 1.13
N ILE A 269 24.60 24.29 1.39
CA ILE A 269 24.26 25.04 2.63
C ILE A 269 23.30 26.21 2.36
N PHE A 270 22.96 26.55 1.10
CA PHE A 270 22.19 27.79 0.85
C PHE A 270 21.08 27.76 -0.21
N ASP A 271 20.74 26.64 -0.85
CA ASP A 271 19.68 26.64 -1.89
C ASP A 271 18.26 26.25 -1.40
N ASP A 272 18.04 25.97 -0.10
CA ASP A 272 16.69 25.83 0.48
C ASP A 272 16.16 27.13 1.15
N ILE A 273 16.82 28.27 0.91
CA ILE A 273 16.29 29.59 1.30
C ILE A 273 16.48 30.57 0.13
N SER A 274 15.72 30.38 -0.96
CA SER A 274 15.39 31.50 -1.84
C SER A 274 14.15 32.20 -1.29
N VAL A 275 14.35 33.09 -0.32
CA VAL A 275 13.35 34.13 0.00
C VAL A 275 13.40 35.14 -1.13
N ASN A 276 12.31 35.25 -1.90
CA ASN A 276 12.07 36.38 -2.77
C ASN A 276 12.13 37.66 -1.92
N GLU A 277 13.17 38.47 -2.11
CA GLU A 277 13.21 39.83 -1.61
C GLU A 277 12.15 40.67 -2.34
N LYS A 278 10.97 40.76 -1.73
CA LYS A 278 9.88 41.74 -1.87
C LYS A 278 8.54 41.01 -1.91
N GLU A 279 7.98 40.78 -0.73
CA GLU A 279 6.56 40.95 -0.43
C GLU A 279 6.34 40.71 1.07
N ASP A 280 5.44 41.48 1.66
CA ASP A 280 5.25 41.66 3.10
C ASP A 280 5.06 40.33 3.87
N VAL A 281 5.86 40.14 4.92
CA VAL A 281 5.71 39.01 5.86
C VAL A 281 4.41 39.19 6.65
N HIS A 282 3.38 38.42 6.29
CA HIS A 282 2.31 38.04 7.21
C HIS A 282 2.81 36.89 8.09
N VAL A 283 2.87 37.15 9.40
CA VAL A 283 3.15 36.14 10.43
C VAL A 283 1.91 35.27 10.60
N ASN A 284 1.99 33.98 10.26
CA ASN A 284 0.99 33.00 10.70
C ASN A 284 1.34 32.49 12.10
N GLU A 285 0.52 32.86 13.08
CA GLU A 285 0.54 32.33 14.44
C GLU A 285 0.18 30.84 14.46
N THR A 286 1.04 29.98 14.99
CA THR A 286 0.64 28.69 15.56
C THR A 286 1.42 28.44 16.85
N ALA A 287 0.90 28.98 17.96
CA ALA A 287 1.36 28.69 19.30
C ALA A 287 0.72 27.39 19.81
N HIS A 288 1.51 26.44 20.31
CA HIS A 288 1.00 25.32 21.08
C HIS A 288 0.78 25.74 22.55
N VAL A 289 -0.48 25.81 22.97
CA VAL A 289 -0.88 26.08 24.36
C VAL A 289 -0.99 24.75 25.11
N ILE A 290 -0.22 24.57 26.18
CA ILE A 290 -0.37 23.46 27.12
C ILE A 290 -1.05 24.01 28.38
N GLU A 291 -2.33 23.68 28.59
CA GLU A 291 -3.02 23.93 29.87
C GLU A 291 -2.83 22.72 30.80
N THR A 292 -2.07 22.87 31.87
CA THR A 292 -2.03 21.88 32.96
C THR A 292 -2.98 22.32 34.08
N GLY A 293 -4.07 21.58 34.28
CA GLY A 293 -5.07 21.87 35.30
C GLY A 293 -4.66 21.36 36.69
N VAL A 294 -4.42 22.29 37.63
CA VAL A 294 -4.63 22.10 39.07
C VAL A 294 -5.18 23.42 39.64
N GLY A 295 -6.28 23.36 40.39
CA GLY A 295 -7.06 24.53 40.81
C GLY A 295 -6.36 25.45 41.82
N GLY A 296 -6.33 26.74 41.50
CA GLY A 296 -5.85 27.87 42.32
C GLY A 296 -5.82 29.16 41.46
N PRO A 297 -5.81 30.39 42.04
CA PRO A 297 -6.06 31.63 41.29
C PRO A 297 -4.89 32.13 40.43
N ASP A 298 -3.75 31.44 40.38
CA ASP A 298 -2.58 31.85 39.59
C ASP A 298 -2.43 30.97 38.34
N ARG A 299 -2.84 31.49 37.18
CA ARG A 299 -2.60 30.87 35.86
C ARG A 299 -1.23 31.31 35.33
N VAL A 300 -0.27 30.39 35.22
CA VAL A 300 1.03 30.63 34.56
C VAL A 300 0.97 30.12 33.12
N ARG A 301 1.20 31.00 32.13
CA ARG A 301 1.43 30.63 30.72
C ARG A 301 2.92 30.33 30.52
N VAL A 302 3.25 29.17 29.97
CA VAL A 302 4.61 28.77 29.59
C VAL A 302 4.68 28.68 28.07
N THR A 303 5.55 29.48 27.45
CA THR A 303 5.83 29.44 26.01
C THR A 303 7.18 28.74 25.79
N VAL A 304 7.19 27.60 25.11
CA VAL A 304 8.42 26.90 24.72
C VAL A 304 8.82 27.37 23.33
N ILE A 305 10.05 27.88 23.20
CA ILE A 305 10.64 28.25 21.91
C ILE A 305 11.68 27.18 21.56
N ASP A 306 11.41 26.38 20.53
CA ASP A 306 12.36 25.39 20.02
C ASP A 306 13.46 26.09 19.20
N ALA A 307 14.69 26.10 19.72
CA ALA A 307 15.89 26.47 18.97
C ALA A 307 16.85 25.27 18.94
N ALA A 308 16.93 24.58 17.81
CA ALA A 308 17.88 23.48 17.61
C ALA A 308 19.24 24.04 17.16
N VAL A 309 20.27 23.90 17.99
CA VAL A 309 21.68 24.09 17.58
C VAL A 309 22.36 22.73 17.51
N ALA A 310 22.63 22.25 16.29
CA ALA A 310 23.36 21.02 16.06
C ALA A 310 24.87 21.24 16.24
N LEU A 311 25.46 20.68 17.31
CA LEU A 311 26.91 20.55 17.46
C LEU A 311 27.35 19.18 16.95
N ALA A 312 28.50 19.15 16.25
CA ALA A 312 29.06 18.01 15.52
C ALA A 312 29.52 16.81 16.38
N THR A 313 28.98 16.62 17.58
CA THR A 313 29.24 15.46 18.45
C THR A 313 27.97 14.80 19.00
N GLY A 314 26.78 15.07 18.45
CA GLY A 314 25.59 14.28 18.75
C GLY A 314 25.04 14.42 20.18
N ILE A 315 25.17 15.60 20.78
CA ILE A 315 24.43 15.96 22.01
C ILE A 315 23.52 17.15 21.68
N VAL A 316 22.21 16.94 21.79
CA VAL A 316 21.20 18.01 21.71
C VAL A 316 21.09 18.62 23.10
N VAL A 317 21.42 19.91 23.24
CA VAL A 317 21.15 20.69 24.46
C VAL A 317 19.90 21.53 24.21
N MET A 318 18.80 21.16 24.85
CA MET A 318 17.58 21.97 24.90
C MET A 318 17.76 23.08 25.95
N ILE A 319 17.61 24.35 25.54
CA ILE A 319 17.59 25.49 26.47
C ILE A 319 16.15 26.01 26.51
N ALA A 320 15.45 25.80 27.62
CA ALA A 320 14.14 26.38 27.86
C ALA A 320 14.30 27.80 28.42
N ILE A 321 13.71 28.79 27.76
CA ILE A 321 13.60 30.16 28.29
C ILE A 321 12.12 30.39 28.64
N VAL A 322 11.85 30.69 29.92
CA VAL A 322 10.51 30.99 30.41
C VAL A 322 10.30 32.51 30.36
N ALA A 323 9.27 32.97 29.65
CA ALA A 323 8.83 34.37 29.65
C ALA A 323 7.35 34.43 30.05
N THR A 324 7.01 35.31 31.00
CA THR A 324 5.63 35.52 31.45
C THR A 324 5.05 36.83 30.90
N GLU A 325 3.79 36.79 30.47
CA GLU A 325 3.05 37.95 29.93
C GLU A 325 2.53 38.88 31.03
N THR A 326 3.43 39.55 31.74
CA THR A 326 3.14 40.89 32.28
C THR A 326 4.39 41.71 32.10
N GLY A 327 4.31 42.83 31.39
CA GLY A 327 5.45 43.67 30.97
C GLY A 327 6.21 44.37 32.12
N LYS A 328 6.65 43.61 33.12
CA LYS A 328 7.64 44.00 34.14
C LYS A 328 8.64 42.85 34.28
N ILE A 329 9.85 43.07 33.79
CA ILE A 329 11.00 42.26 34.17
C ILE A 329 11.28 42.59 35.64
N VAL A 330 10.81 41.75 36.56
CA VAL A 330 11.29 41.75 37.93
C VAL A 330 12.61 40.98 37.90
N THR A 331 13.71 41.70 37.66
CA THR A 331 15.05 41.23 37.97
C THR A 331 15.24 41.35 39.47
N ASP A 332 14.93 40.31 40.22
CA ASP A 332 15.56 40.10 41.51
C ASP A 332 16.02 38.64 41.54
N ASP A 333 17.33 38.46 41.68
CA ASP A 333 18.08 37.20 41.83
C ASP A 333 18.59 36.42 40.60
N ILE A 334 19.03 37.11 39.54
CA ILE A 334 20.15 36.61 38.71
C ILE A 334 21.19 37.72 38.59
N ALA A 335 22.37 37.51 39.18
CA ALA A 335 23.45 38.48 39.16
C ALA A 335 23.92 38.74 37.72
N ALA A 336 24.09 40.01 37.37
CA ALA A 336 24.53 40.49 36.06
C ALA A 336 25.92 39.95 35.60
N SER A 337 26.63 39.21 36.47
CA SER A 337 27.86 38.47 36.14
C SER A 337 27.62 37.27 35.23
N ASP A 338 26.46 36.62 35.29
CA ASP A 338 26.23 35.32 34.63
C ASP A 338 25.82 35.45 33.16
N LEU A 339 25.11 36.54 32.82
CA LEU A 339 24.80 36.87 31.41
C LEU A 339 26.06 37.29 30.64
N TRP A 340 26.99 37.97 31.32
CA TRP A 340 28.28 38.37 30.75
C TRP A 340 29.22 37.17 30.56
N LEU A 341 29.10 36.14 31.40
CA LEU A 341 29.84 34.89 31.26
C LEU A 341 29.35 34.08 30.04
N ALA A 342 28.03 33.97 29.85
CA ALA A 342 27.44 33.29 28.70
C ALA A 342 27.82 33.96 27.35
N LEU A 343 27.76 35.30 27.28
CA LEU A 343 28.19 36.06 26.10
C LEU A 343 29.71 35.98 25.85
N ARG A 344 30.53 35.87 26.91
CA ARG A 344 31.97 35.62 26.77
C ARG A 344 32.26 34.21 26.29
N VAL A 345 31.54 33.18 26.75
CA VAL A 345 31.71 31.80 26.28
C VAL A 345 31.35 31.69 24.80
N VAL A 346 30.24 32.29 24.35
CA VAL A 346 29.85 32.29 22.93
C VAL A 346 30.87 33.05 22.06
N LYS A 347 31.37 34.21 22.51
CA LYS A 347 32.41 34.97 21.78
C LYS A 347 33.78 34.28 21.81
N TYR A 348 34.13 33.59 22.89
CA TYR A 348 35.40 32.87 23.04
C TYR A 348 35.40 31.57 22.22
N VAL A 349 34.29 30.84 22.18
CA VAL A 349 34.10 29.67 21.30
C VAL A 349 34.10 30.09 19.82
N SER A 350 33.43 31.20 19.47
CA SER A 350 33.47 31.77 18.12
C SER A 350 34.88 32.25 17.73
N TRP A 351 35.64 32.83 18.66
CA TRP A 351 37.02 33.28 18.44
C TRP A 351 38.02 32.13 18.30
N ILE A 352 37.87 31.04 19.09
CA ILE A 352 38.67 29.81 18.95
C ILE A 352 38.47 29.19 17.57
N PHE A 353 37.22 29.11 17.09
CA PHE A 353 36.91 28.61 15.75
C PHE A 353 37.38 29.53 14.62
N ARG A 354 37.45 30.85 14.83
CA ARG A 354 37.94 31.82 13.83
C ARG A 354 39.46 31.98 13.76
N THR A 355 40.21 31.66 14.82
CA THR A 355 41.64 32.03 14.90
C THR A 355 42.62 30.89 15.18
N ARG A 356 42.17 29.67 15.51
CA ARG A 356 43.09 28.56 15.87
C ARG A 356 42.74 27.16 15.35
N VAL A 357 42.10 27.05 14.18
CA VAL A 357 41.96 25.75 13.50
C VAL A 357 42.48 25.87 12.06
N PRO A 358 43.65 25.32 11.72
CA PRO A 358 44.07 25.19 10.33
C PRO A 358 43.10 24.22 9.60
N PRO A 359 42.97 24.28 8.27
CA PRO A 359 41.96 23.51 7.54
C PRO A 359 42.22 22.01 7.75
N VAL A 360 41.40 21.37 8.59
CA VAL A 360 41.50 19.93 8.85
C VAL A 360 40.76 19.19 7.74
N SER A 361 41.36 19.15 6.54
CA SER A 361 40.91 18.33 5.40
C SER A 361 41.33 16.85 5.53
N ASN A 362 41.82 16.41 6.70
CA ASN A 362 42.35 15.06 6.90
C ASN A 362 42.09 14.51 8.32
N SER A 363 40.93 14.77 8.93
CA SER A 363 40.58 14.06 10.18
C SER A 363 40.10 12.64 9.84
N PRO A 364 40.50 11.60 10.61
CA PRO A 364 40.00 10.24 10.42
C PRO A 364 38.48 10.15 10.50
N LEU A 365 37.86 10.95 11.37
CA LEU A 365 36.40 11.03 11.54
C LEU A 365 35.69 11.62 10.32
N MET A 366 36.26 12.63 9.66
CA MET A 366 35.69 13.21 8.44
C MET A 366 35.88 12.26 7.25
N ARG A 367 36.99 11.51 7.18
CA ARG A 367 37.15 10.42 6.21
C ARG A 367 36.17 9.28 6.46
N ILE A 368 35.93 8.89 7.71
CA ILE A 368 34.93 7.87 8.05
C ILE A 368 33.53 8.37 7.65
N TYR A 369 33.17 9.60 7.99
CA TYR A 369 31.89 10.20 7.65
C TYR A 369 31.69 10.35 6.13
N LEU A 370 32.70 10.86 5.40
CA LEU A 370 32.66 10.96 3.94
C LEU A 370 32.65 9.57 3.28
N HIS A 371 33.41 8.61 3.78
CA HIS A 371 33.40 7.24 3.29
C HIS A 371 32.06 6.53 3.56
N GLU A 372 31.43 6.79 4.70
CA GLU A 372 30.10 6.27 5.04
C GLU A 372 29.00 6.92 4.16
N GLN A 373 29.10 8.23 3.90
CA GLN A 373 28.23 8.95 2.97
C GLN A 373 28.42 8.49 1.51
N HIS A 374 29.66 8.25 1.07
CA HIS A 374 29.97 7.70 -0.26
C HIS A 374 29.51 6.24 -0.40
N GLN A 375 29.60 5.42 0.65
CA GLN A 375 29.05 4.07 0.65
C GLN A 375 27.51 4.08 0.60
N LEU A 376 26.86 5.00 1.32
CA LEU A 376 25.39 5.14 1.30
C LEU A 376 24.84 5.47 -0.10
N ARG A 377 25.56 6.28 -0.89
CA ARG A 377 25.20 6.62 -2.29
C ARG A 377 25.51 5.53 -3.31
N SER A 378 26.24 4.48 -2.93
CA SER A 378 26.59 3.35 -3.81
C SER A 378 25.61 2.17 -3.72
N TYR A 379 24.68 2.19 -2.76
CA TYR A 379 23.71 1.12 -2.56
C TYR A 379 22.53 1.26 -3.51
N SER A 380 22.03 0.12 -4.01
CA SER A 380 20.71 0.08 -4.63
C SER A 380 19.64 0.51 -3.62
N VAL A 381 18.48 0.95 -4.12
CA VAL A 381 17.33 1.34 -3.29
C VAL A 381 16.95 0.21 -2.32
N GLU A 382 16.92 -1.03 -2.82
CA GLU A 382 16.58 -2.22 -2.06
C GLU A 382 17.62 -2.49 -0.97
N ARG A 383 18.90 -2.30 -1.28
CA ARG A 383 19.99 -2.48 -0.31
C ARG A 383 19.94 -1.41 0.78
N ALA A 384 19.70 -0.16 0.41
CA ALA A 384 19.54 0.95 1.35
C ALA A 384 18.35 0.73 2.30
N MET A 385 17.19 0.30 1.77
CA MET A 385 16.02 -0.05 2.58
C MET A 385 16.26 -1.21 3.52
N SER A 386 16.86 -2.30 3.02
CA SER A 386 17.15 -3.46 3.87
C SER A 386 18.07 -3.08 5.03
N LEU A 387 19.09 -2.26 4.78
CA LEU A 387 19.98 -1.76 5.84
C LEU A 387 19.27 -0.79 6.80
N ALA A 388 18.35 0.02 6.31
CA ALA A 388 17.53 0.90 7.15
C ALA A 388 16.65 0.08 8.11
N TRP A 389 16.01 -1.00 7.63
CA TRP A 389 15.29 -1.92 8.51
C TRP A 389 16.21 -2.63 9.49
N ASP A 390 17.39 -3.09 9.07
CA ASP A 390 18.34 -3.74 9.98
C ASP A 390 18.74 -2.83 11.16
N ARG A 391 18.82 -1.51 10.93
CA ARG A 391 19.04 -0.51 12.00
C ARG A 391 17.80 -0.27 12.87
N ALA A 392 16.61 -0.32 12.27
CA ALA A 392 15.35 -0.08 12.97
C ALA A 392 14.89 -1.28 13.81
N ILE A 393 15.28 -2.51 13.45
CA ILE A 393 14.86 -3.73 14.12
C ILE A 393 15.58 -3.86 15.46
N ALA A 394 14.87 -3.57 16.56
CA ALA A 394 15.31 -3.83 17.91
C ALA A 394 14.50 -4.97 18.56
N LYS A 395 15.15 -5.77 19.40
CA LYS A 395 14.47 -6.78 20.22
C LYS A 395 13.58 -6.09 21.26
N PRO A 396 12.38 -6.64 21.56
CA PRO A 396 11.51 -6.07 22.60
C PRO A 396 12.16 -6.19 23.98
N GLY A 397 11.91 -5.21 24.85
CA GLY A 397 12.41 -5.23 26.23
C GLY A 397 11.78 -6.36 27.06
N ILE A 398 10.53 -6.70 26.75
CA ILE A 398 9.79 -7.83 27.34
C ILE A 398 9.37 -8.77 26.20
N PRO A 399 10.19 -9.78 25.84
CA PRO A 399 9.83 -10.74 24.81
C PRO A 399 8.82 -11.77 25.34
N PHE A 400 7.98 -12.28 24.44
CA PHE A 400 7.13 -13.44 24.72
C PHE A 400 7.99 -14.70 24.85
N ARG A 401 7.86 -15.41 25.97
CA ARG A 401 8.63 -16.63 26.27
C ARG A 401 7.82 -17.90 26.09
N ARG A 402 6.49 -17.83 26.14
CA ARG A 402 5.60 -19.00 26.14
C ARG A 402 4.35 -18.71 25.32
N ALA A 403 4.35 -19.20 24.08
CA ALA A 403 3.24 -19.04 23.17
C ALA A 403 2.40 -20.33 23.06
N VAL A 404 1.08 -20.21 23.13
CA VAL A 404 0.15 -21.28 22.72
C VAL A 404 -0.48 -20.88 21.39
N VAL A 405 -0.42 -21.77 20.41
CA VAL A 405 -0.88 -21.53 19.04
C VAL A 405 -1.89 -22.61 18.65
N GLY A 406 -3.00 -22.20 18.05
CA GLY A 406 -3.99 -23.14 17.55
C GLY A 406 -5.06 -22.48 16.68
N PHE A 407 -5.85 -23.23 15.92
CA PHE A 407 -5.92 -24.69 15.99
C PHE A 407 -5.94 -25.45 14.66
N ASN A 408 -5.86 -24.79 13.50
CA ASN A 408 -5.72 -25.49 12.23
C ASN A 408 -4.29 -26.02 12.01
N CYS A 409 -4.18 -27.28 11.60
CA CYS A 409 -2.92 -27.95 11.33
C CYS A 409 -3.18 -29.04 10.29
N ASN A 410 -2.55 -28.96 9.14
CA ASN A 410 -2.73 -29.92 8.05
C ASN A 410 -1.39 -30.16 7.33
N VAL A 411 -1.39 -31.07 6.36
CA VAL A 411 -0.24 -31.35 5.52
C VAL A 411 -0.63 -31.06 4.07
N ASP A 412 0.08 -30.11 3.47
CA ASP A 412 -0.12 -29.72 2.08
C ASP A 412 0.64 -30.68 1.17
N VAL A 413 -0.07 -31.23 0.19
CA VAL A 413 0.44 -32.12 -0.86
C VAL A 413 0.40 -31.34 -2.17
N ILE A 414 1.55 -30.81 -2.59
CA ILE A 414 1.65 -29.96 -3.78
C ILE A 414 1.93 -30.84 -5.02
N VAL A 415 1.09 -30.68 -6.04
CA VAL A 415 1.02 -31.55 -7.22
C VAL A 415 0.61 -30.77 -8.46
N SER A 416 0.96 -31.28 -9.65
CA SER A 416 0.44 -30.71 -10.90
C SER A 416 -1.05 -31.02 -11.02
N GLY A 417 -1.88 -29.98 -11.14
CA GLY A 417 -3.32 -30.14 -11.26
C GLY A 417 -3.73 -30.88 -12.52
N ILE A 418 -3.09 -30.59 -13.65
CA ILE A 418 -3.36 -31.22 -14.94
C ILE A 418 -3.09 -32.73 -14.88
N GLN A 419 -1.92 -33.11 -14.37
CA GLN A 419 -1.54 -34.51 -14.25
C GLN A 419 -2.53 -35.30 -13.38
N ILE A 420 -3.04 -34.70 -12.30
CA ILE A 420 -4.06 -35.35 -11.47
C ILE A 420 -5.37 -35.51 -12.22
N ILE A 421 -5.87 -34.45 -12.87
CA ILE A 421 -7.14 -34.52 -13.61
C ILE A 421 -7.07 -35.58 -14.72
N GLU A 422 -5.97 -35.64 -15.46
CA GLU A 422 -5.75 -36.68 -16.49
C GLU A 422 -5.71 -38.10 -15.88
N ASN A 423 -5.09 -38.26 -14.71
CA ASN A 423 -5.02 -39.55 -14.01
C ASN A 423 -6.34 -40.01 -13.41
N LEU A 424 -7.27 -39.09 -13.11
CA LEU A 424 -8.59 -39.43 -12.57
C LEU A 424 -9.51 -40.05 -13.63
N ASN A 425 -9.16 -39.95 -14.92
CA ASN A 425 -9.89 -40.53 -16.04
C ASN A 425 -11.39 -40.13 -16.08
N THR A 426 -11.68 -38.88 -15.70
CA THR A 426 -13.01 -38.27 -15.75
C THR A 426 -13.16 -37.41 -17.00
N THR A 427 -14.39 -37.20 -17.45
CA THR A 427 -14.69 -36.39 -18.65
C THR A 427 -15.45 -35.14 -18.27
N CYS A 428 -15.05 -33.98 -18.79
CA CYS A 428 -15.72 -32.71 -18.54
C CYS A 428 -16.13 -32.07 -19.88
N GLU A 429 -17.44 -31.89 -20.10
CA GLU A 429 -17.96 -31.15 -21.26
C GLU A 429 -17.88 -29.63 -21.05
N LYS A 430 -18.06 -29.15 -19.81
CA LYS A 430 -18.03 -27.73 -19.46
C LYS A 430 -17.65 -27.51 -18.00
N GLY A 431 -16.73 -26.56 -17.76
CA GLY A 431 -16.34 -26.17 -16.40
C GLY A 431 -17.49 -25.49 -15.63
N LYS A 432 -17.88 -26.08 -14.49
CA LYS A 432 -18.93 -25.60 -13.59
C LYS A 432 -18.38 -25.50 -12.17
N ASP A 433 -18.70 -24.42 -11.46
CA ASP A 433 -18.34 -24.29 -10.06
C ASP A 433 -19.33 -25.05 -9.17
N HIS A 434 -18.80 -25.83 -8.23
CA HIS A 434 -19.57 -26.53 -7.21
C HIS A 434 -19.10 -26.05 -5.83
N GLU A 435 -20.04 -25.77 -4.92
CA GLU A 435 -19.71 -25.30 -3.56
C GLU A 435 -19.03 -26.38 -2.72
N SER A 436 -19.44 -27.64 -2.88
CA SER A 436 -18.83 -28.82 -2.25
C SER A 436 -18.67 -29.92 -3.28
N LEU A 437 -17.57 -30.67 -3.20
CA LEU A 437 -17.25 -31.74 -4.14
C LEU A 437 -17.72 -33.09 -3.57
N GLU A 438 -18.66 -33.76 -4.23
CA GLU A 438 -19.11 -35.10 -3.81
C GLU A 438 -18.44 -36.20 -4.65
N THR A 439 -18.24 -35.91 -5.94
CA THR A 439 -17.73 -36.84 -6.95
C THR A 439 -16.42 -36.35 -7.57
N LEU A 440 -15.73 -37.25 -8.29
CA LEU A 440 -14.54 -36.90 -9.07
C LEU A 440 -14.88 -36.01 -10.28
N ASP A 441 -16.11 -36.11 -10.80
CA ASP A 441 -16.58 -35.26 -11.89
C ASP A 441 -16.79 -33.82 -11.39
N ASP A 442 -17.32 -33.63 -10.17
CA ASP A 442 -17.44 -32.29 -9.56
C ASP A 442 -16.06 -31.64 -9.40
N LEU A 443 -15.05 -32.42 -8.99
CA LEU A 443 -13.66 -31.94 -8.90
C LEU A 443 -13.14 -31.51 -10.27
N HIS A 444 -13.35 -32.31 -11.33
CA HIS A 444 -12.91 -31.98 -12.67
C HIS A 444 -13.62 -30.72 -13.21
N GLU A 445 -14.95 -30.67 -13.12
CA GLU A 445 -15.74 -29.52 -13.57
C GLU A 445 -15.32 -28.22 -12.85
N THR A 446 -15.12 -28.29 -11.53
CA THR A 446 -14.72 -27.14 -10.73
C THR A 446 -13.28 -26.74 -11.01
N PHE A 447 -12.37 -27.70 -11.17
CA PHE A 447 -11.00 -27.41 -11.55
C PHE A 447 -10.95 -26.69 -12.90
N VAL A 448 -11.65 -27.19 -13.93
CA VAL A 448 -11.73 -26.54 -15.24
C VAL A 448 -12.36 -25.14 -15.14
N HIS A 449 -13.37 -24.97 -14.28
CA HIS A 449 -14.00 -23.66 -14.04
C HIS A 449 -12.97 -22.60 -13.61
N PHE A 450 -12.09 -22.93 -12.68
CA PHE A 450 -11.08 -22.00 -12.18
C PHE A 450 -9.83 -21.93 -13.07
N PHE A 451 -9.44 -23.06 -13.67
CA PHE A 451 -8.32 -23.17 -14.60
C PHE A 451 -8.46 -22.24 -15.80
N GLN A 452 -9.61 -22.23 -16.48
CA GLN A 452 -9.85 -21.35 -17.63
C GLN A 452 -9.87 -19.86 -17.27
N ARG A 453 -10.07 -19.53 -15.98
CA ARG A 453 -10.04 -18.16 -15.46
C ARG A 453 -8.67 -17.77 -14.90
N GLY A 454 -7.79 -18.75 -14.67
CA GLY A 454 -6.52 -18.54 -13.98
C GLY A 454 -6.68 -18.07 -12.53
N ALA A 455 -7.81 -18.39 -11.90
CA ALA A 455 -8.19 -17.89 -10.58
C ALA A 455 -7.94 -18.95 -9.49
N PRO A 456 -7.51 -18.57 -8.28
CA PRO A 456 -7.35 -19.53 -7.18
C PRO A 456 -8.71 -19.92 -6.59
N ALA A 457 -8.82 -21.15 -6.13
CA ALA A 457 -10.02 -21.63 -5.42
C ALA A 457 -9.67 -22.75 -4.44
N GLU A 458 -10.54 -22.90 -3.43
CA GLU A 458 -10.50 -23.97 -2.45
C GLU A 458 -11.90 -24.57 -2.28
N ARG A 459 -12.00 -25.90 -2.27
CA ARG A 459 -13.27 -26.61 -2.14
C ARG A 459 -13.17 -27.82 -1.22
N TYR A 460 -14.14 -27.92 -0.33
CA TYR A 460 -14.30 -29.06 0.56
C TYR A 460 -14.88 -30.26 -0.21
N MET A 461 -14.27 -31.43 0.00
CA MET A 461 -14.76 -32.69 -0.53
C MET A 461 -15.57 -33.41 0.54
N SER A 462 -16.85 -33.68 0.29
CA SER A 462 -17.76 -34.26 1.30
C SER A 462 -17.54 -35.75 1.52
N SER A 463 -17.10 -36.47 0.48
CA SER A 463 -16.89 -37.91 0.49
C SER A 463 -15.44 -38.28 0.81
N GLU A 464 -15.22 -38.91 1.97
CA GLU A 464 -13.90 -39.40 2.41
C GLU A 464 -13.29 -40.39 1.41
N SER A 465 -14.08 -41.33 0.88
CA SER A 465 -13.60 -42.32 -0.09
C SER A 465 -13.16 -41.71 -1.42
N THR A 466 -13.88 -40.67 -1.87
CA THR A 466 -13.52 -39.92 -3.08
C THR A 466 -12.21 -39.18 -2.84
N PHE A 467 -12.07 -38.52 -1.68
CA PHE A 467 -10.87 -37.78 -1.32
C PHE A 467 -9.65 -38.70 -1.19
N GLU A 468 -9.79 -39.88 -0.57
CA GLU A 468 -8.72 -40.88 -0.53
C GLU A 468 -8.23 -41.27 -1.93
N THR A 469 -9.13 -41.33 -2.91
CA THR A 469 -8.76 -41.65 -4.30
C THR A 469 -7.91 -40.53 -4.90
N VAL A 470 -8.28 -39.28 -4.69
CA VAL A 470 -7.50 -38.11 -5.13
C VAL A 470 -6.12 -38.09 -4.48
N VAL A 471 -6.03 -38.36 -3.18
CA VAL A 471 -4.75 -38.45 -2.46
C VAL A 471 -3.87 -39.56 -3.02
N ARG A 472 -4.43 -40.75 -3.28
CA ARG A 472 -3.64 -41.86 -3.87
C ARG A 472 -3.10 -41.49 -5.24
N GLN A 473 -3.87 -40.79 -6.08
CA GLN A 473 -3.39 -40.30 -7.37
C GLN A 473 -2.32 -39.22 -7.22
N ALA A 474 -2.48 -38.30 -6.26
CA ALA A 474 -1.49 -37.29 -5.93
C ALA A 474 -0.15 -37.90 -5.50
N GLU A 475 -0.20 -38.94 -4.66
CA GLU A 475 0.99 -39.68 -4.19
C GLU A 475 1.62 -40.52 -5.30
N ALA A 476 0.82 -41.09 -6.21
CA ALA A 476 1.32 -41.86 -7.35
C ALA A 476 1.95 -40.97 -8.44
N ALA A 477 1.45 -39.74 -8.62
CA ALA A 477 1.91 -38.80 -9.64
C ALA A 477 3.35 -38.32 -9.43
N ILE A 478 3.90 -38.42 -8.20
CA ILE A 478 5.23 -37.90 -7.87
C ILE A 478 6.07 -38.94 -7.11
N PRO A 479 7.28 -39.32 -7.60
CA PRO A 479 8.21 -40.20 -6.87
C PRO A 479 8.67 -39.68 -5.50
N ARG A 480 8.41 -38.38 -5.23
CA ARG A 480 8.66 -37.65 -3.99
C ARG A 480 7.56 -36.59 -3.82
N ALA A 481 6.34 -37.00 -3.43
CA ALA A 481 5.34 -36.04 -2.99
C ALA A 481 5.99 -35.07 -1.97
N GLN A 482 6.01 -33.78 -2.32
CA GLN A 482 6.59 -32.77 -1.44
C GLN A 482 5.53 -32.40 -0.42
N TYR A 483 5.54 -33.12 0.70
CA TYR A 483 4.71 -32.80 1.84
C TYR A 483 5.26 -31.54 2.52
N HIS A 484 4.38 -30.57 2.73
CA HIS A 484 4.68 -29.37 3.47
C HIS A 484 3.74 -29.25 4.66
N ILE A 485 4.22 -28.63 5.74
CA ILE A 485 3.32 -28.29 6.85
C ILE A 485 2.37 -27.19 6.37
N GLY A 486 1.08 -27.39 6.58
CA GLY A 486 0.01 -26.47 6.24
C GLY A 486 -0.77 -26.02 7.48
N GLY A 487 -1.57 -24.97 7.29
CA GLY A 487 -2.46 -24.44 8.30
C GLY A 487 -1.81 -23.30 9.07
N ASN A 488 -2.49 -22.16 9.11
CA ASN A 488 -2.02 -20.92 9.70
C ASN A 488 -1.40 -21.13 11.09
N ALA A 489 -2.11 -21.79 12.01
CA ALA A 489 -1.60 -22.01 13.36
C ALA A 489 -0.33 -22.87 13.38
N ALA A 490 -0.25 -23.93 12.56
CA ALA A 490 0.96 -24.74 12.46
C ALA A 490 2.14 -23.97 11.84
N LEU A 491 1.89 -23.18 10.79
CA LEU A 491 2.88 -22.33 10.13
C LEU A 491 3.42 -21.24 11.06
N MET A 492 2.55 -20.59 11.83
CA MET A 492 2.95 -19.62 12.85
C MET A 492 3.78 -20.31 13.96
N ALA A 493 3.39 -21.50 14.41
CA ALA A 493 4.16 -22.25 15.41
C ALA A 493 5.55 -22.67 14.89
N GLU A 494 5.64 -23.13 13.66
CA GLU A 494 6.90 -23.45 12.97
C GLU A 494 7.81 -22.22 12.86
N ARG A 495 7.21 -21.06 12.56
CA ARG A 495 7.94 -19.79 12.49
C ARG A 495 8.48 -19.36 13.86
N ILE A 496 7.71 -19.54 14.93
CA ILE A 496 8.19 -19.26 16.30
C ILE A 496 9.36 -20.18 16.64
N ALA A 497 9.22 -21.49 16.41
CA ALA A 497 10.25 -22.47 16.74
C ALA A 497 11.56 -22.24 15.97
N SER A 498 11.48 -21.91 14.68
CA SER A 498 12.66 -21.69 13.83
C SER A 498 13.27 -20.29 14.00
N GLY A 499 12.46 -19.25 14.19
CA GLY A 499 12.90 -17.85 14.22
C GLY A 499 13.19 -17.29 15.60
N PHE A 500 12.60 -17.87 16.65
CA PHE A 500 12.61 -17.33 18.02
C PHE A 500 12.90 -18.44 19.05
N PRO A 501 14.14 -18.95 19.11
CA PRO A 501 14.51 -20.09 19.97
C PRO A 501 14.35 -19.82 21.48
N SER A 502 14.25 -18.55 21.89
CA SER A 502 13.95 -18.15 23.27
C SER A 502 12.48 -18.27 23.65
N THR A 503 11.60 -18.49 22.67
CA THR A 503 10.17 -18.60 22.86
C THR A 503 9.76 -20.06 22.76
N GLU A 504 9.28 -20.61 23.86
CA GLU A 504 8.71 -21.95 23.90
C GLU A 504 7.31 -21.90 23.27
N VAL A 505 7.11 -22.69 22.21
CA VAL A 505 5.84 -22.74 21.49
C VAL A 505 5.12 -24.06 21.72
N TYR A 506 3.83 -23.97 22.02
CA TYR A 506 2.93 -25.10 22.21
C TYR A 506 1.84 -25.07 21.13
N LEU A 507 1.87 -26.03 20.21
CA LEU A 507 0.89 -26.16 19.13
C LEU A 507 -0.23 -27.11 19.54
N VAL A 508 -1.47 -26.67 19.38
CA VAL A 508 -2.66 -27.51 19.46
C VAL A 508 -3.35 -27.51 18.11
N GLY A 509 -3.59 -28.69 17.56
CA GLY A 509 -4.28 -28.90 16.29
C GLY A 509 -4.35 -30.40 16.01
N PRO A 510 -4.97 -30.85 14.93
CA PRO A 510 -4.97 -32.27 14.55
C PRO A 510 -3.57 -32.65 14.02
N ILE A 511 -2.75 -33.28 14.87
CA ILE A 511 -1.36 -33.61 14.54
C ILE A 511 -1.24 -35.12 14.35
N GLY A 512 -1.22 -35.56 13.10
CA GLY A 512 -0.95 -36.94 12.72
C GLY A 512 0.55 -37.25 12.60
N PRO A 513 0.92 -38.47 12.17
CA PRO A 513 2.30 -38.90 12.01
C PRO A 513 3.13 -38.08 11.00
N ARG A 514 2.55 -37.67 9.86
CA ARG A 514 3.26 -36.91 8.82
C ARG A 514 3.49 -35.46 9.26
N SER A 515 2.44 -34.78 9.72
CA SER A 515 2.57 -33.43 10.30
C SER A 515 3.53 -33.43 11.49
N GLN A 516 3.52 -34.47 12.33
CA GLN A 516 4.48 -34.64 13.42
C GLN A 516 5.94 -34.72 12.94
N ALA A 517 6.21 -35.38 11.81
CA ALA A 517 7.54 -35.51 11.24
C ALA A 517 8.03 -34.21 10.55
N LEU A 518 7.11 -33.41 10.01
CA LEU A 518 7.41 -32.14 9.34
C LEU A 518 7.64 -30.98 10.31
N LEU A 519 6.95 -30.98 11.45
CA LEU A 519 7.06 -29.92 12.45
C LEU A 519 8.42 -29.91 13.16
N ASN A 520 8.95 -28.72 13.40
CA ASN A 520 10.19 -28.50 14.13
C ASN A 520 10.19 -29.21 15.51
N PRO A 521 11.26 -29.94 15.87
CA PRO A 521 11.34 -30.68 17.14
C PRO A 521 11.11 -29.83 18.40
N SER A 522 11.39 -28.53 18.34
CA SER A 522 11.19 -27.59 19.45
C SER A 522 9.71 -27.24 19.70
N VAL A 523 8.81 -27.51 18.75
CA VAL A 523 7.36 -27.30 18.95
C VAL A 523 6.83 -28.33 19.94
N ARG A 524 6.39 -27.87 21.12
CA ARG A 524 5.74 -28.74 22.12
C ARG A 524 4.32 -29.07 21.70
N ARG A 525 3.93 -30.31 21.99
CA ARG A 525 2.70 -30.95 21.50
C ARG A 525 2.16 -31.86 22.60
N THR A 526 0.84 -32.05 22.63
CA THR A 526 0.18 -33.05 23.51
C THR A 526 0.03 -34.38 22.78
N ASN A 527 0.08 -35.51 23.49
CA ASN A 527 -0.23 -36.82 22.89
C ASN A 527 -1.71 -36.97 22.48
N SER A 528 -2.61 -36.16 23.07
CA SER A 528 -4.05 -36.21 22.82
C SER A 528 -4.50 -35.55 21.51
N THR A 529 -3.61 -34.83 20.80
CA THR A 529 -3.89 -34.29 19.46
C THR A 529 -3.61 -35.29 18.34
N ARG A 530 -3.15 -36.50 18.67
CA ARG A 530 -2.91 -37.55 17.70
C ARG A 530 -4.24 -38.09 17.18
N ILE A 531 -4.43 -38.00 15.87
CA ILE A 531 -5.51 -38.66 15.13
C ILE A 531 -5.21 -40.17 15.16
N THR A 532 -5.56 -40.87 16.24
CA THR A 532 -5.37 -42.33 16.36
C THR A 532 -6.64 -43.12 16.10
N LYS A 533 -7.76 -42.44 15.79
CA LYS A 533 -9.09 -43.05 15.63
C LYS A 533 -9.76 -42.55 14.35
N THR A 534 -9.31 -43.05 13.21
CA THR A 534 -10.11 -43.08 11.99
C THR A 534 -9.95 -44.45 11.34
N HIS A 535 -11.04 -44.96 10.76
CA HIS A 535 -11.03 -46.17 9.93
C HIS A 535 -10.32 -45.95 8.57
N SER A 536 -9.91 -44.71 8.29
CA SER A 536 -9.16 -44.31 7.10
C SER A 536 -7.69 -44.73 7.14
N LEU A 537 -7.14 -44.98 5.94
CA LEU A 537 -5.72 -45.19 5.70
C LEU A 537 -4.90 -43.90 5.94
N ILE A 538 -5.55 -42.73 5.94
CA ILE A 538 -4.93 -41.41 6.11
C ILE A 538 -5.04 -40.98 7.58
N LYS A 539 -3.88 -40.75 8.22
CA LYS A 539 -3.77 -40.41 9.66
C LYS A 539 -3.46 -38.94 9.95
N ASP A 540 -3.45 -38.10 8.91
CA ASP A 540 -3.18 -36.66 8.95
C ASP A 540 -4.26 -35.94 8.14
N GLU A 541 -4.59 -34.70 8.50
CA GLU A 541 -5.41 -33.86 7.62
C GLU A 541 -4.58 -33.47 6.40
N LEU A 542 -4.99 -33.90 5.21
CA LEU A 542 -4.27 -33.63 3.96
C LEU A 542 -5.02 -32.59 3.14
N HIS A 543 -4.28 -31.65 2.57
CA HIS A 543 -4.79 -30.69 1.59
C HIS A 543 -4.06 -30.94 0.27
N VAL A 544 -4.80 -31.24 -0.79
CA VAL A 544 -4.21 -31.46 -2.12
C VAL A 544 -4.20 -30.13 -2.86
N ILE A 545 -3.00 -29.60 -3.12
CA ILE A 545 -2.79 -28.33 -3.82
C ILE A 545 -2.41 -28.64 -5.26
N MET A 546 -3.36 -28.41 -6.16
CA MET A 546 -3.27 -28.66 -7.60
C MET A 546 -2.80 -27.38 -8.31
N GLU A 547 -1.51 -27.27 -8.56
CA GLU A 547 -0.90 -26.12 -9.24
C GLU A 547 -0.94 -26.25 -10.76
N TYR A 548 -1.11 -25.12 -11.44
CA TYR A 548 -1.02 -25.02 -12.88
C TYR A 548 -0.38 -23.69 -13.29
N LYS A 549 0.30 -23.68 -14.44
CA LYS A 549 1.06 -22.53 -14.95
C LYS A 549 0.34 -21.83 -16.08
N GLN A 550 0.64 -20.55 -16.26
CA GLN A 550 0.20 -19.77 -17.41
C GLN A 550 0.59 -20.47 -18.72
N GLY A 551 -0.38 -20.60 -19.62
CA GLY A 551 -0.20 -21.23 -20.92
C GLY A 551 -0.24 -22.76 -20.90
N GLU A 552 -0.39 -23.39 -19.74
CA GLU A 552 -0.66 -24.83 -19.70
C GLU A 552 -2.06 -25.14 -20.25
N THR A 553 -2.20 -26.32 -20.85
CA THR A 553 -3.39 -26.75 -21.59
C THR A 553 -3.98 -28.01 -20.96
N LEU A 554 -5.30 -28.05 -20.79
CA LEU A 554 -6.07 -29.22 -20.36
C LEU A 554 -7.20 -29.44 -21.38
N GLY A 555 -7.04 -30.38 -22.30
CA GLY A 555 -7.94 -30.52 -23.45
C GLY A 555 -7.95 -29.23 -24.30
N ASP A 556 -9.14 -28.67 -24.53
CA ASP A 556 -9.33 -27.41 -25.28
C ASP A 556 -9.15 -26.15 -24.42
N TRP A 557 -8.90 -26.30 -23.11
CA TRP A 557 -8.79 -25.19 -22.17
C TRP A 557 -7.34 -24.75 -22.00
N ILE A 558 -7.10 -23.45 -21.87
CA ILE A 558 -5.77 -22.86 -21.66
C ILE A 558 -5.81 -21.97 -20.41
N ALA A 559 -4.85 -22.13 -19.51
CA ALA A 559 -4.74 -21.29 -18.31
C ALA A 559 -4.20 -19.88 -18.66
N PRO A 560 -4.95 -18.79 -18.39
CA PRO A 560 -4.49 -17.43 -18.69
C PRO A 560 -3.43 -16.91 -17.71
N SER A 561 -3.34 -17.49 -16.51
CA SER A 561 -2.36 -17.18 -15.47
C SER A 561 -2.02 -18.41 -14.64
N SER A 562 -0.83 -18.42 -14.03
CA SER A 562 -0.44 -19.45 -13.06
C SER A 562 -1.24 -19.30 -11.77
N SER A 563 -1.81 -20.39 -11.27
CA SER A 563 -2.60 -20.39 -10.05
C SER A 563 -2.68 -21.80 -9.45
N ARG A 564 -3.47 -21.97 -8.39
CA ARG A 564 -3.68 -23.26 -7.71
C ARG A 564 -5.15 -23.50 -7.38
N PHE A 565 -5.54 -24.76 -7.38
CA PHE A 565 -6.82 -25.24 -6.86
C PHE A 565 -6.55 -26.13 -5.64
N ILE A 566 -7.27 -25.91 -4.54
CA ILE A 566 -7.06 -26.65 -3.28
C ILE A 566 -8.30 -27.47 -2.99
N THR A 567 -8.11 -28.74 -2.62
CA THR A 567 -9.19 -29.57 -2.09
C THR A 567 -8.77 -30.35 -0.85
N SER A 568 -9.68 -30.50 0.10
CA SER A 568 -9.46 -31.16 1.38
C SER A 568 -10.73 -31.85 1.89
N HIS A 569 -10.54 -32.84 2.75
CA HIS A 569 -11.59 -33.45 3.58
C HIS A 569 -11.28 -33.19 5.06
N ASP A 570 -11.09 -31.91 5.42
CA ASP A 570 -10.70 -31.54 6.79
C ASP A 570 -11.87 -31.64 7.76
N HIS A 571 -11.84 -32.66 8.62
CA HIS A 571 -12.88 -32.90 9.63
C HIS A 571 -12.44 -32.44 11.02
N PHE A 572 -11.15 -32.59 11.34
CA PHE A 572 -10.64 -32.44 12.69
C PHE A 572 -10.22 -31.01 13.03
N SER A 573 -9.69 -30.22 12.09
CA SER A 573 -9.24 -28.85 12.39
C SER A 573 -10.39 -28.02 12.94
N GLY A 574 -11.57 -28.14 12.35
CA GLY A 574 -12.77 -27.45 12.81
C GLY A 574 -13.51 -28.12 13.98
N SER A 575 -13.00 -29.21 14.57
CA SER A 575 -13.76 -30.00 15.55
C SER A 575 -13.82 -29.37 16.95
N THR A 576 -14.91 -29.61 17.66
CA THR A 576 -15.09 -29.15 19.05
C THR A 576 -14.01 -29.71 19.98
N VAL A 577 -13.57 -30.96 19.74
CA VAL A 577 -12.54 -31.63 20.54
C VAL A 577 -11.22 -30.85 20.49
N VAL A 578 -10.77 -30.46 19.31
CA VAL A 578 -9.52 -29.70 19.13
C VAL A 578 -9.62 -28.32 19.79
N MET A 579 -10.76 -27.63 19.66
CA MET A 579 -10.97 -26.33 20.31
C MET A 579 -10.96 -26.43 21.84
N GLU A 580 -11.63 -27.42 22.43
CA GLU A 580 -11.62 -27.65 23.88
C GLU A 580 -10.20 -27.96 24.38
N MET A 581 -9.45 -28.74 23.61
CA MET A 581 -8.05 -29.02 23.90
C MET A 581 -7.19 -27.75 23.86
N PHE A 582 -7.43 -26.85 22.92
CA PHE A 582 -6.72 -25.58 22.82
C PHE A 582 -6.92 -24.73 24.08
N PHE A 583 -8.16 -24.54 24.52
CA PHE A 583 -8.45 -23.79 25.74
C PHE A 583 -7.96 -24.49 27.02
N LYS A 584 -7.99 -25.82 27.05
CA LYS A 584 -7.39 -26.59 28.15
C LYS A 584 -5.86 -26.42 28.19
N ALA A 585 -5.20 -26.39 27.04
CA ALA A 585 -3.75 -26.16 26.95
C ALA A 585 -3.39 -24.76 27.44
N ILE A 586 -4.18 -23.73 27.12
CA ILE A 586 -3.99 -22.37 27.65
C ILE A 586 -3.99 -22.38 29.20
N ALA A 587 -4.97 -23.05 29.81
CA ALA A 587 -5.08 -23.14 31.26
C ALA A 587 -3.90 -23.89 31.92
N GLN A 588 -3.38 -24.93 31.27
CA GLN A 588 -2.27 -25.75 31.78
C GLN A 588 -0.90 -25.11 31.56
N PHE A 589 -0.66 -24.60 30.36
CA PHE A 589 0.63 -24.05 29.95
C PHE A 589 0.89 -22.64 30.50
N LYS A 590 -0.19 -21.89 30.80
CA LYS A 590 -0.15 -20.50 31.28
C LYS A 590 0.73 -19.60 30.37
N PRO A 591 0.39 -19.47 29.08
CA PRO A 591 1.19 -18.70 28.14
C PRO A 591 1.22 -17.19 28.46
N ASP A 592 2.25 -16.52 27.94
CA ASP A 592 2.32 -15.06 27.86
C ASP A 592 1.87 -14.52 26.49
N LEU A 593 1.63 -15.39 25.52
CA LEU A 593 1.02 -15.08 24.23
C LEU A 593 0.07 -16.19 23.77
N ILE A 594 -1.12 -15.83 23.30
CA ILE A 594 -2.06 -16.77 22.69
C ILE A 594 -2.28 -16.36 21.24
N ILE A 595 -2.11 -17.31 20.32
CA ILE A 595 -2.37 -17.13 18.90
C ILE A 595 -3.52 -18.05 18.51
N LEU A 596 -4.59 -17.44 18.02
CA LEU A 596 -5.79 -18.10 17.52
C LEU A 596 -5.82 -17.95 15.99
N SER A 597 -6.01 -19.06 15.28
CA SER A 597 -6.29 -19.10 13.86
C SER A 597 -7.08 -20.37 13.52
N GLY A 598 -7.46 -20.52 12.25
CA GLY A 598 -8.23 -21.68 11.78
C GLY A 598 -9.74 -21.57 11.97
N ILE A 599 -10.28 -20.42 12.38
CA ILE A 599 -11.74 -20.22 12.46
C ILE A 599 -12.38 -20.27 11.07
N HIS A 600 -11.64 -19.87 10.02
CA HIS A 600 -12.11 -19.92 8.63
C HIS A 600 -12.45 -21.34 8.16
N THR A 601 -11.80 -22.39 8.70
CA THR A 601 -12.10 -23.79 8.36
C THR A 601 -13.52 -24.21 8.78
N LEU A 602 -14.17 -23.42 9.64
CA LEU A 602 -15.55 -23.66 10.02
C LEU A 602 -16.55 -23.28 8.93
N GLU A 603 -16.13 -22.54 7.90
CA GLU A 603 -16.98 -22.05 6.82
C GLU A 603 -17.79 -23.18 6.16
N PHE A 604 -17.18 -24.35 6.00
CA PHE A 604 -17.78 -25.55 5.39
C PHE A 604 -18.79 -26.28 6.27
N HIS A 605 -18.96 -25.88 7.53
CA HIS A 605 -19.98 -26.46 8.40
C HIS A 605 -21.33 -25.77 8.21
N ASN A 606 -22.41 -26.48 8.56
CA ASN A 606 -23.74 -25.88 8.58
C ASN A 606 -23.82 -24.66 9.53
N LYS A 607 -24.77 -23.77 9.27
CA LYS A 607 -24.91 -22.48 9.94
C LYS A 607 -25.08 -22.62 11.47
N GLU A 608 -25.84 -23.61 11.91
CA GLU A 608 -26.10 -23.87 13.32
C GLU A 608 -24.82 -24.28 14.07
N MET A 609 -24.04 -25.21 13.50
CA MET A 609 -22.77 -25.66 14.06
C MET A 609 -21.72 -24.54 14.07
N ARG A 610 -21.64 -23.74 12.99
CA ARG A 610 -20.76 -22.56 12.95
C ARG A 610 -21.04 -21.63 14.12
N LEU A 611 -22.32 -21.31 14.33
CA LEU A 611 -22.74 -20.39 15.37
C LEU A 611 -22.51 -20.95 16.79
N GLU A 612 -22.75 -22.24 17.01
CA GLU A 612 -22.46 -22.92 18.29
C GLU A 612 -20.97 -22.88 18.62
N LYS A 613 -20.10 -23.22 17.66
CA LYS A 613 -18.64 -23.18 17.81
C LYS A 613 -18.14 -21.76 18.08
N LEU A 614 -18.62 -20.75 17.36
CA LEU A 614 -18.28 -19.35 17.62
C LEU A 614 -18.70 -18.89 19.03
N ARG A 615 -19.88 -19.31 19.51
CA ARG A 615 -20.32 -19.01 20.89
C ARG A 615 -19.40 -19.67 21.93
N MET A 616 -18.98 -20.91 21.69
CA MET A 616 -18.04 -21.61 22.56
C MET A 616 -16.68 -20.90 22.59
N ILE A 617 -16.12 -20.53 21.43
CA ILE A 617 -14.85 -19.80 21.34
C ILE A 617 -14.97 -18.49 22.12
N ARG A 618 -16.00 -17.69 21.85
CA ARG A 618 -16.26 -16.43 22.57
C ARG A 618 -16.31 -16.61 24.08
N ARG A 619 -17.05 -17.62 24.58
CA ARG A 619 -17.15 -17.90 26.01
C ARG A 619 -15.80 -18.17 26.65
N ASN A 620 -14.94 -18.96 25.98
CA ASN A 620 -13.61 -19.26 26.49
C ASN A 620 -12.65 -18.05 26.39
N LEU A 621 -12.74 -17.26 25.31
CA LEU A 621 -11.94 -16.02 25.18
C LEU A 621 -12.21 -15.03 26.33
N LEU A 622 -13.47 -14.94 26.77
CA LEU A 622 -13.86 -14.09 27.91
C LEU A 622 -13.30 -14.56 29.25
N GLN A 623 -12.90 -15.84 29.38
CA GLN A 623 -12.31 -16.39 30.61
C GLN A 623 -10.80 -16.16 30.69
N ILE A 624 -10.15 -15.81 29.57
CA ILE A 624 -8.70 -15.58 29.52
C ILE A 624 -8.38 -14.24 30.19
N SER A 625 -7.35 -14.24 31.04
CA SER A 625 -6.86 -13.02 31.71
C SER A 625 -6.59 -11.89 30.70
N SER A 626 -6.96 -10.66 31.07
CA SER A 626 -6.64 -9.47 30.28
C SER A 626 -5.12 -9.19 30.19
N LYS A 627 -4.30 -9.82 31.05
CA LYS A 627 -2.83 -9.66 31.02
C LYS A 627 -2.16 -10.49 29.92
N THR A 628 -2.81 -11.55 29.44
CA THR A 628 -2.30 -12.37 28.34
C THR A 628 -2.93 -11.90 27.03
N PRO A 629 -2.15 -11.32 26.10
CA PRO A 629 -2.67 -10.88 24.81
C PRO A 629 -3.07 -12.07 23.95
N ILE A 630 -4.18 -11.90 23.24
CA ILE A 630 -4.69 -12.85 22.25
C ILE A 630 -4.54 -12.22 20.87
N HIS A 631 -3.78 -12.84 20.00
CA HIS A 631 -3.68 -12.49 18.59
C HIS A 631 -4.55 -13.42 17.76
N PHE A 632 -5.36 -12.87 16.88
CA PHE A 632 -6.19 -13.60 15.93
C PHE A 632 -5.66 -13.36 14.52
N GLU A 633 -5.21 -14.43 13.86
CA GLU A 633 -4.88 -14.41 12.44
C GLU A 633 -6.13 -14.81 11.65
N LEU A 634 -6.70 -13.85 10.92
CA LEU A 634 -7.80 -14.12 10.03
C LEU A 634 -7.27 -14.89 8.81
N GLY A 635 -8.07 -15.80 8.28
CA GLY A 635 -7.75 -16.48 7.03
C GLY A 635 -8.79 -16.16 5.98
N SER A 636 -8.55 -16.66 4.77
CA SER A 636 -9.43 -16.50 3.63
C SER A 636 -10.84 -17.03 3.93
N LEU A 637 -11.84 -16.21 3.65
CA LEU A 637 -13.26 -16.47 3.87
C LEU A 637 -14.06 -15.95 2.67
N ALA A 638 -15.09 -16.67 2.25
CA ALA A 638 -15.97 -16.27 1.14
C ALA A 638 -17.42 -15.96 1.59
N ASP A 639 -17.89 -16.56 2.68
CA ASP A 639 -19.25 -16.42 3.21
C ASP A 639 -19.38 -15.13 4.03
N ALA A 640 -20.15 -14.18 3.47
CA ALA A 640 -20.42 -12.89 4.09
C ALA A 640 -21.16 -13.00 5.44
N THR A 641 -22.06 -13.97 5.58
CA THR A 641 -22.80 -14.19 6.84
C THR A 641 -21.85 -14.69 7.92
N PHE A 642 -20.95 -15.61 7.55
CA PHE A 642 -19.98 -16.16 8.50
C PHE A 642 -18.93 -15.12 8.90
N MET A 643 -18.43 -14.32 7.95
CA MET A 643 -17.57 -13.18 8.25
C MET A 643 -18.24 -12.18 9.19
N PHE A 644 -19.53 -11.87 8.97
CA PHE A 644 -20.30 -10.99 9.86
C PHE A 644 -20.35 -11.52 11.30
N ASP A 645 -20.57 -12.83 11.46
CA ASP A 645 -20.57 -13.48 12.78
C ASP A 645 -19.18 -13.45 13.44
N ILE A 646 -18.09 -13.66 12.70
CA ILE A 646 -16.71 -13.55 13.22
C ILE A 646 -16.43 -12.11 13.69
N LEU A 647 -16.79 -11.13 12.87
CA LEU A 647 -16.60 -9.71 13.15
C LEU A 647 -17.31 -9.25 14.43
N HIS A 648 -18.50 -9.78 14.72
CA HIS A 648 -19.27 -9.36 15.90
C HIS A 648 -19.01 -10.23 17.15
N ARG A 649 -18.51 -11.46 16.98
CA ARG A 649 -18.39 -12.44 18.09
C ARG A 649 -16.97 -12.76 18.49
N ILE A 650 -15.99 -12.58 17.62
CA ILE A 650 -14.60 -12.97 17.86
C ILE A 650 -13.68 -11.74 17.90
N ILE A 651 -13.68 -10.93 16.83
CA ILE A 651 -12.78 -9.77 16.66
C ILE A 651 -12.80 -8.81 17.87
N PRO A 652 -13.93 -8.49 18.52
CA PRO A 652 -13.95 -7.61 19.69
C PRO A 652 -13.27 -8.18 20.94
N HIS A 653 -13.06 -9.50 20.98
CA HIS A 653 -12.59 -10.24 22.15
C HIS A 653 -11.14 -10.73 22.05
N VAL A 654 -10.39 -10.24 21.06
CA VAL A 654 -8.95 -10.49 20.89
C VAL A 654 -8.19 -9.18 21.03
N ASP A 655 -6.92 -9.20 21.45
CA ASP A 655 -6.13 -7.97 21.68
C ASP A 655 -5.42 -7.49 20.39
N SER A 656 -5.12 -8.42 19.48
CA SER A 656 -4.52 -8.13 18.17
C SER A 656 -5.18 -8.91 17.04
N LEU A 657 -5.28 -8.30 15.87
CA LEU A 657 -5.77 -8.90 14.63
C LEU A 657 -4.68 -8.85 13.54
N GLY A 658 -4.49 -9.93 12.79
CA GLY A 658 -3.71 -9.97 11.55
C GLY A 658 -4.64 -10.16 10.35
N ILE A 659 -4.51 -9.31 9.33
CA ILE A 659 -5.37 -9.29 8.14
C ILE A 659 -4.63 -8.79 6.89
N ASN A 660 -4.97 -9.36 5.73
CA ASN A 660 -4.50 -8.89 4.43
C ASN A 660 -5.47 -7.91 3.73
N GLU A 661 -5.13 -7.45 2.52
CA GLU A 661 -5.97 -6.54 1.73
C GLU A 661 -7.34 -7.11 1.35
N GLN A 662 -7.42 -8.41 1.07
CA GLN A 662 -8.67 -9.07 0.68
C GLN A 662 -9.63 -9.15 1.87
N GLU A 663 -9.12 -9.57 3.02
CA GLU A 663 -9.86 -9.68 4.27
C GLU A 663 -10.32 -8.31 4.77
N LEU A 664 -9.48 -7.28 4.71
CA LEU A 664 -9.87 -5.93 5.12
C LEU A 664 -10.98 -5.37 4.22
N ALA A 665 -10.85 -5.50 2.90
CA ALA A 665 -11.88 -5.06 1.96
C ALA A 665 -13.19 -5.84 2.18
N PHE A 666 -13.10 -7.15 2.44
CA PHE A 666 -14.26 -7.98 2.70
C PHE A 666 -14.96 -7.63 4.03
N LEU A 667 -14.20 -7.36 5.09
CA LEU A 667 -14.73 -6.88 6.36
C LEU A 667 -15.49 -5.55 6.20
N SER A 668 -14.92 -4.63 5.42
CA SER A 668 -15.58 -3.36 5.11
C SER A 668 -16.88 -3.58 4.33
N HIS A 669 -16.84 -4.44 3.30
CA HIS A 669 -18.01 -4.80 2.50
C HIS A 669 -19.15 -5.40 3.33
N VAL A 670 -18.83 -6.39 4.18
CA VAL A 670 -19.82 -7.13 4.98
C VAL A 670 -20.48 -6.27 6.05
N ALA A 671 -19.77 -5.31 6.62
CA ALA A 671 -20.27 -4.47 7.72
C ALA A 671 -20.70 -3.06 7.31
N GLY A 672 -20.70 -2.74 6.00
CA GLY A 672 -21.00 -1.40 5.49
C GLY A 672 -19.98 -0.34 5.94
N GLY A 673 -18.69 -0.71 5.97
CA GLY A 673 -17.58 0.17 6.31
C GLY A 673 -17.13 1.07 5.15
N PRO A 674 -16.05 1.87 5.37
CA PRO A 674 -15.50 2.77 4.35
C PRO A 674 -14.93 2.03 3.14
N HIS A 675 -15.08 2.59 1.93
CA HIS A 675 -14.56 2.05 0.67
C HIS A 675 -14.99 0.58 0.42
N MET A 676 -16.24 0.25 0.78
CA MET A 676 -16.80 -1.10 0.59
C MET A 676 -16.89 -1.52 -0.89
N GLU A 677 -16.87 -0.56 -1.81
CA GLU A 677 -16.85 -0.75 -3.26
C GLU A 677 -15.52 -1.32 -3.79
N GLU A 678 -14.46 -1.34 -2.98
CA GLU A 678 -13.17 -1.95 -3.35
C GLU A 678 -13.22 -3.48 -3.38
N TYR A 679 -14.23 -4.11 -2.78
CA TYR A 679 -14.37 -5.56 -2.78
C TYR A 679 -15.11 -6.06 -4.04
N PRO A 680 -14.59 -7.08 -4.77
CA PRO A 680 -13.36 -7.82 -4.49
C PRO A 680 -12.11 -7.07 -4.95
N VAL A 681 -11.10 -7.03 -4.07
CA VAL A 681 -9.85 -6.31 -4.37
C VAL A 681 -8.79 -7.22 -4.96
N GLN A 682 -8.04 -6.70 -5.94
CA GLN A 682 -6.84 -7.35 -6.44
C GLN A 682 -5.66 -7.09 -5.49
N ALA A 683 -4.75 -8.05 -5.37
CA ALA A 683 -3.60 -7.92 -4.48
C ALA A 683 -2.71 -6.73 -4.89
N GLY A 684 -2.31 -5.91 -3.93
CA GLY A 684 -1.45 -4.75 -4.16
C GLY A 684 -2.10 -3.53 -4.83
N THR A 685 -3.41 -3.51 -5.09
CA THR A 685 -4.07 -2.37 -5.76
C THR A 685 -4.69 -1.36 -4.80
N VAL A 686 -4.86 -1.69 -3.52
CA VAL A 686 -5.49 -0.79 -2.55
C VAL A 686 -4.57 0.39 -2.23
N HIS A 687 -5.10 1.61 -2.33
CA HIS A 687 -4.37 2.79 -1.89
C HIS A 687 -4.27 2.89 -0.37
N ALA A 688 -3.08 3.24 0.13
CA ALA A 688 -2.77 3.38 1.56
C ALA A 688 -3.78 4.22 2.36
N HIS A 689 -4.25 5.35 1.81
CA HIS A 689 -5.22 6.20 2.50
C HIS A 689 -6.59 5.54 2.71
N LYS A 690 -7.03 4.68 1.80
CA LYS A 690 -8.29 3.93 1.95
C LYS A 690 -8.14 2.91 3.07
N VAL A 691 -7.01 2.20 3.10
CA VAL A 691 -6.66 1.27 4.18
C VAL A 691 -6.63 1.96 5.54
N VAL A 692 -6.03 3.15 5.65
CA VAL A 692 -6.00 3.92 6.90
C VAL A 692 -7.42 4.25 7.38
N GLU A 693 -8.33 4.62 6.49
CA GLU A 693 -9.73 4.88 6.84
C GLU A 693 -10.48 3.62 7.28
N MET A 694 -10.29 2.49 6.58
CA MET A 694 -10.88 1.20 6.97
C MET A 694 -10.34 0.72 8.32
N LEU A 695 -9.02 0.83 8.56
CA LEU A 695 -8.39 0.41 9.81
C LEU A 695 -8.81 1.29 11.01
N ASP A 696 -8.90 2.61 10.81
CA ASP A 696 -9.43 3.54 11.82
C ASP A 696 -10.89 3.20 12.17
N TRP A 697 -11.72 2.92 11.16
CA TRP A 697 -13.10 2.49 11.36
C TRP A 697 -13.21 1.15 12.10
N LEU A 698 -12.40 0.16 11.73
CA LEU A 698 -12.42 -1.18 12.34
C LEU A 698 -12.04 -1.11 13.83
N LEU A 699 -11.00 -0.33 14.17
CA LEU A 699 -10.61 -0.10 15.57
C LEU A 699 -11.63 0.74 16.34
N LYS A 700 -12.24 1.77 15.75
CA LYS A 700 -13.25 2.57 16.45
C LYS A 700 -14.54 1.80 16.68
N THR A 701 -14.92 0.94 15.75
CA THR A 701 -16.18 0.19 15.79
C THR A 701 -16.09 -1.05 16.65
N PHE A 702 -14.99 -1.81 16.55
CA PHE A 702 -14.82 -3.11 17.21
C PHE A 702 -13.64 -3.17 18.19
N GLY A 703 -12.85 -2.10 18.27
CA GLY A 703 -11.77 -1.96 19.24
C GLY A 703 -12.25 -1.46 20.60
N ARG A 704 -11.33 -1.53 21.56
CA ARG A 704 -11.57 -1.11 22.95
C ARG A 704 -11.67 0.40 23.07
N ASP A 705 -12.77 0.88 23.65
CA ASP A 705 -12.94 2.28 24.03
C ASP A 705 -12.77 2.46 25.54
N ARG A 706 -11.63 3.01 25.97
CA ARG A 706 -11.36 3.28 27.39
C ARG A 706 -11.96 4.60 27.88
N MET A 707 -12.29 5.51 26.97
CA MET A 707 -12.66 6.89 27.32
C MET A 707 -14.12 6.99 27.73
N ASN A 708 -14.97 6.08 27.24
CA ASN A 708 -16.38 6.07 27.55
C ASN A 708 -16.80 4.76 28.25
N PRO A 709 -16.91 4.76 29.60
CA PRO A 709 -17.40 3.61 30.38
C PRO A 709 -18.80 3.12 29.98
N ASN A 710 -19.62 3.98 29.38
CA ASN A 710 -20.97 3.64 28.91
C ASN A 710 -20.98 3.10 27.47
N SER A 711 -19.82 3.07 26.79
CA SER A 711 -19.70 2.52 25.45
C SER A 711 -19.87 1.01 25.48
N LYS A 712 -20.62 0.48 24.50
CA LYS A 712 -20.71 -0.97 24.25
C LYS A 712 -19.33 -1.62 24.04
N ASN A 713 -18.34 -0.82 23.65
CA ASN A 713 -16.97 -1.24 23.37
C ASN A 713 -16.04 -1.20 24.59
N PHE A 714 -16.51 -0.77 25.77
CA PHE A 714 -15.67 -0.64 26.96
C PHE A 714 -15.01 -1.97 27.39
N GLY A 715 -15.76 -3.07 27.25
CA GLY A 715 -15.30 -4.43 27.55
C GLY A 715 -14.56 -5.13 26.42
N TYR A 716 -14.36 -4.47 25.26
CA TYR A 716 -13.62 -5.06 24.14
C TYR A 716 -12.11 -5.07 24.42
N ARG A 717 -11.39 -5.92 23.70
CA ARG A 717 -9.95 -6.14 23.86
C ARG A 717 -9.12 -5.60 22.70
N LEU A 718 -9.71 -5.50 21.51
CA LEU A 718 -8.96 -5.20 20.29
C LEU A 718 -8.34 -3.82 20.34
N GLN A 719 -7.02 -3.79 20.18
CA GLN A 719 -6.24 -2.57 20.22
C GLN A 719 -5.19 -2.52 19.11
N ARG A 720 -4.71 -3.66 18.60
CA ARG A 720 -3.67 -3.71 17.57
C ARG A 720 -4.19 -4.42 16.31
N ILE A 721 -3.97 -3.83 15.14
CA ILE A 721 -4.18 -4.53 13.86
C ILE A 721 -2.88 -4.48 13.07
N HIS A 722 -2.43 -5.64 12.63
CA HIS A 722 -1.33 -5.79 11.69
C HIS A 722 -1.96 -6.04 10.32
N PHE A 723 -1.80 -5.07 9.43
CA PHE A 723 -2.29 -5.13 8.07
C PHE A 723 -1.15 -5.47 7.13
N GLN A 724 -1.32 -6.52 6.34
CA GLN A 724 -0.38 -6.94 5.31
C GLN A 724 -0.93 -6.63 3.92
N CYS A 725 -0.08 -6.10 3.05
CA CYS A 725 -0.35 -6.00 1.63
C CYS A 725 0.91 -6.39 0.88
N LEU A 726 0.76 -6.79 -0.38
CA LEU A 726 1.88 -7.16 -1.24
C LEU A 726 2.98 -6.09 -1.29
N THR A 727 2.60 -4.80 -1.36
CA THR A 727 3.53 -3.69 -1.63
C THR A 727 3.91 -2.87 -0.38
N TYR A 728 3.14 -2.97 0.70
CA TYR A 728 3.40 -2.28 1.96
C TYR A 728 2.75 -2.99 3.14
N GLN A 729 3.18 -2.66 4.36
CA GLN A 729 2.56 -3.14 5.59
C GLN A 729 2.22 -1.96 6.48
N MET A 730 1.18 -2.13 7.31
CA MET A 730 0.81 -1.16 8.32
C MET A 730 0.55 -1.86 9.65
N VAL A 731 0.94 -1.21 10.74
CA VAL A 731 0.46 -1.56 12.07
C VAL A 731 -0.27 -0.35 12.63
N VAL A 732 -1.48 -0.60 13.11
CA VAL A 732 -2.28 0.38 13.82
C VAL A 732 -2.49 -0.08 15.25
N SER A 733 -2.38 0.84 16.21
CA SER A 733 -2.57 0.54 17.63
C SER A 733 -3.31 1.65 18.34
N SER A 734 -4.30 1.30 19.17
CA SER A 734 -4.98 2.21 20.09
C SER A 734 -4.53 2.00 21.54
N GLY A 735 -4.26 3.10 22.24
CA GLY A 735 -3.75 3.08 23.61
C GLY A 735 -2.30 2.63 23.75
N ASN A 736 -1.89 2.37 25.00
CA ASN A 736 -0.47 2.27 25.38
C ASN A 736 -0.04 0.84 25.75
N ASP A 737 -0.90 -0.16 25.54
CA ASP A 737 -0.62 -1.54 25.94
C ASP A 737 0.41 -2.21 25.00
N TRP A 738 0.56 -1.72 23.77
CA TRP A 738 1.49 -2.22 22.77
C TRP A 738 2.65 -1.25 22.51
N SER A 739 3.86 -1.79 22.38
CA SER A 739 5.07 -1.03 22.05
C SER A 739 6.02 -1.82 21.15
N ASN A 740 7.14 -1.21 20.75
CA ASN A 740 8.11 -1.76 19.78
C ASN A 740 7.52 -2.11 18.40
N LEU A 741 6.42 -1.44 18.02
CA LEU A 741 5.65 -1.76 16.82
C LEU A 741 6.42 -1.47 15.52
N ALA A 742 7.23 -0.42 15.47
CA ALA A 742 8.05 -0.09 14.30
C ALA A 742 9.11 -1.17 14.01
N SER A 743 9.77 -1.69 15.06
CA SER A 743 10.70 -2.81 14.95
C SER A 743 10.01 -4.06 14.42
N GLY A 744 8.81 -4.36 14.92
CA GLY A 744 8.00 -5.48 14.45
C GLY A 744 7.65 -5.37 12.98
N LEU A 745 7.17 -4.20 12.56
CA LEU A 745 6.79 -3.93 11.17
C LEU A 745 8.00 -3.98 10.21
N ALA A 746 9.15 -3.47 10.64
CA ALA A 746 10.40 -3.55 9.87
C ALA A 746 10.88 -5.01 9.73
N ALA A 747 10.82 -5.79 10.81
CA ALA A 747 11.22 -7.19 10.82
C ALA A 747 10.33 -8.06 9.92
N SER A 748 9.02 -7.81 9.94
CA SER A 748 8.05 -8.52 9.11
C SER A 748 8.18 -8.14 7.63
N SER A 749 8.37 -6.85 7.32
CA SER A 749 8.57 -6.37 5.94
C SER A 749 9.87 -6.89 5.30
N ARG A 750 10.95 -6.97 6.09
CA ARG A 750 12.20 -7.60 5.67
C ARG A 750 12.04 -9.09 5.39
N LEU A 751 11.18 -9.78 6.14
CA LEU A 751 10.94 -11.21 5.96
C LEU A 751 10.13 -11.50 4.70
N ALA A 752 9.12 -10.69 4.40
CA ALA A 752 8.16 -10.92 3.31
C ALA A 752 8.83 -11.29 1.98
N GLY A 753 9.67 -10.38 1.45
CA GLY A 753 10.39 -10.61 0.19
C GLY A 753 11.38 -11.78 0.25
N ARG A 754 12.08 -11.92 1.38
CA ARG A 754 13.06 -13.01 1.56
C ARG A 754 12.40 -14.37 1.60
N MET A 755 11.24 -14.50 2.24
CA MET A 755 10.52 -15.76 2.28
C MET A 755 9.92 -16.09 0.92
N ALA A 756 9.34 -15.09 0.24
CA ALA A 756 8.81 -15.24 -1.11
C ALA A 756 9.87 -15.72 -2.12
N CYS A 757 11.10 -15.20 -2.04
CA CYS A 757 12.23 -15.59 -2.88
C CYS A 757 13.01 -16.82 -2.33
N ASN A 758 12.56 -17.47 -1.25
CA ASN A 758 13.27 -18.58 -0.60
C ASN A 758 14.72 -18.25 -0.13
N LEU A 759 14.95 -17.00 0.28
CA LEU A 759 16.25 -16.45 0.74
C LEU A 759 16.39 -16.43 2.28
N VAL A 760 15.52 -17.14 3.00
CA VAL A 760 15.48 -17.10 4.48
C VAL A 760 16.79 -17.61 5.09
N ASN A 761 17.41 -18.64 4.48
CA ASN A 761 18.63 -19.27 4.97
C ASN A 761 19.93 -18.68 4.36
N GLN A 762 19.82 -17.70 3.46
CA GLN A 762 20.98 -17.10 2.83
C GLN A 762 21.52 -15.93 3.67
N ALA A 763 22.84 -15.93 3.89
CA ALA A 763 23.52 -14.90 4.68
C ALA A 763 23.77 -13.60 3.91
N ARG A 764 23.84 -13.66 2.57
CA ARG A 764 23.97 -12.47 1.71
C ARG A 764 22.59 -12.01 1.28
N ILE A 765 22.39 -10.69 1.29
CA ILE A 765 21.16 -10.09 0.78
C ILE A 765 21.30 -10.02 -0.74
N GLU A 766 20.75 -11.00 -1.43
CA GLU A 766 20.55 -10.93 -2.89
C GLU A 766 19.42 -9.94 -3.14
N THR A 767 19.76 -8.65 -3.19
CA THR A 767 18.81 -7.56 -3.45
C THR A 767 18.30 -7.58 -4.90
N ASP A 768 19.00 -8.26 -5.80
CA ASP A 768 18.69 -8.28 -7.23
C ASP A 768 17.35 -8.97 -7.54
N LEU A 769 16.95 -9.91 -6.68
CA LEU A 769 15.67 -10.63 -6.76
C LEU A 769 14.50 -9.87 -6.12
N LEU A 770 14.80 -8.78 -5.41
CA LEU A 770 13.84 -7.95 -4.72
C LEU A 770 13.63 -6.64 -5.48
N GLU A 771 12.47 -6.03 -5.31
CA GLU A 771 12.17 -4.71 -5.83
C GLU A 771 11.22 -3.93 -4.94
N VAL A 772 11.31 -2.61 -5.03
CA VAL A 772 10.37 -1.71 -4.37
C VAL A 772 9.25 -1.37 -5.35
N ARG A 773 8.01 -1.67 -4.99
CA ARG A 773 6.81 -1.30 -5.76
C ARG A 773 6.03 -0.19 -5.04
N THR A 774 6.62 0.99 -4.94
CA THR A 774 5.99 2.14 -4.28
C THR A 774 6.15 3.43 -5.09
N ALA A 775 5.16 4.31 -5.04
CA ALA A 775 5.25 5.62 -5.68
C ALA A 775 6.19 6.55 -4.88
N PRO A 776 6.89 7.50 -5.53
CA PRO A 776 7.80 8.42 -4.84
C PRO A 776 7.11 9.27 -3.77
N SER A 777 5.85 9.68 -4.02
CA SER A 777 5.04 10.42 -3.06
C SER A 777 3.56 10.06 -3.21
N PHE A 778 2.87 9.89 -2.08
CA PHE A 778 1.42 9.66 -2.05
C PHE A 778 0.81 9.97 -0.68
N ILE A 779 -0.51 10.09 -0.62
CA ILE A 779 -1.25 10.37 0.62
C ILE A 779 -1.39 9.08 1.43
N LEU A 780 -0.96 9.13 2.70
CA LEU A 780 -1.22 8.10 3.71
C LEU A 780 -2.52 8.34 4.46
N ASP A 781 -2.84 9.58 4.80
CA ASP A 781 -4.04 9.91 5.56
C ASP A 781 -4.68 11.17 5.00
N LYS A 782 -5.84 11.01 4.34
CA LYS A 782 -6.59 12.13 3.77
C LYS A 782 -7.11 13.09 4.83
N LYS A 783 -7.51 12.59 6.01
CA LYS A 783 -8.08 13.41 7.09
C LYS A 783 -7.05 14.37 7.67
N LEU A 784 -5.80 13.93 7.78
CA LEU A 784 -4.69 14.72 8.32
C LEU A 784 -3.83 15.39 7.23
N GLY A 785 -4.09 15.12 5.95
CA GLY A 785 -3.21 15.53 4.86
C GLY A 785 -1.80 14.92 4.95
N LYS A 786 -1.66 13.74 5.57
CA LYS A 786 -0.34 13.11 5.77
C LYS A 786 0.17 12.56 4.44
N MET A 787 1.23 13.17 3.92
CA MET A 787 1.98 12.68 2.77
C MET A 787 3.09 11.72 3.21
N TYR A 788 3.32 10.68 2.40
CA TYR A 788 4.51 9.86 2.43
C TYR A 788 5.39 10.23 1.27
N ASN A 789 6.64 10.58 1.56
CA ASN A 789 7.70 10.75 0.58
C ASN A 789 8.69 9.62 0.77
N PHE A 790 8.86 8.81 -0.26
CA PHE A 790 9.67 7.60 -0.19
C PHE A 790 11.16 7.96 -0.10
N HIS A 791 11.81 7.49 0.97
CA HIS A 791 13.25 7.59 1.16
C HIS A 791 13.82 6.24 1.56
N ALA A 792 14.70 5.68 0.73
CA ALA A 792 15.25 4.33 0.95
C ALA A 792 16.00 4.18 2.29
N HIS A 793 16.66 5.24 2.76
CA HIS A 793 17.36 5.25 4.05
C HIS A 793 16.45 5.45 5.26
N ASN A 794 15.19 5.85 5.05
CA ASN A 794 14.19 6.02 6.09
C ASN A 794 12.80 5.58 5.57
N PRO A 795 12.59 4.27 5.36
CA PRO A 795 11.36 3.78 4.72
C PRO A 795 10.15 3.78 5.65
N ILE A 796 10.34 3.90 6.97
CA ILE A 796 9.26 3.80 7.96
C ILE A 796 8.66 5.19 8.21
N ALA A 797 7.34 5.29 8.14
CA ALA A 797 6.58 6.46 8.56
C ALA A 797 5.68 6.13 9.75
N SER A 798 5.58 7.04 10.70
CA SER A 798 4.64 6.93 11.82
C SER A 798 3.91 8.25 12.06
N TRP A 799 2.64 8.18 12.45
CA TRP A 799 1.84 9.35 12.81
C TRP A 799 0.71 8.96 13.77
N MET A 800 0.17 9.96 14.45
CA MET A 800 -0.99 9.82 15.33
C MET A 800 -2.22 10.39 14.65
N ARG A 801 -3.34 9.66 14.73
CA ARG A 801 -4.68 10.15 14.38
C ARG A 801 -5.57 9.98 15.61
N ASP A 802 -5.99 11.10 16.19
CA ASP A 802 -6.66 11.12 17.49
C ASP A 802 -5.78 10.40 18.55
N GLN A 803 -6.21 9.26 19.11
CA GLN A 803 -5.45 8.42 20.05
C GLN A 803 -4.92 7.13 19.42
N THR A 804 -4.95 7.04 18.09
CA THR A 804 -4.55 5.86 17.33
C THR A 804 -3.21 6.10 16.65
N LEU A 805 -2.22 5.26 16.94
CA LEU A 805 -0.91 5.26 16.31
C LEU A 805 -0.96 4.45 15.02
N PHE A 806 -0.50 5.04 13.93
CA PHE A 806 -0.28 4.37 12.65
C PHE A 806 1.21 4.31 12.35
N ILE A 807 1.66 3.15 11.87
CA ILE A 807 3.02 2.93 11.39
C ILE A 807 2.93 2.25 10.02
N PHE A 808 3.69 2.76 9.06
CA PHE A 808 3.71 2.33 7.67
C PHE A 808 5.14 2.04 7.22
N THR A 809 5.30 1.02 6.39
CA THR A 809 6.54 0.81 5.62
C THR A 809 6.20 0.11 4.30
N PRO A 810 6.89 0.43 3.20
CA PRO A 810 6.84 -0.37 1.98
C PRO A 810 7.44 -1.76 2.22
N VAL A 811 7.19 -2.69 1.30
CA VAL A 811 7.76 -4.05 1.29
C VAL A 811 8.72 -4.21 0.11
N LEU A 812 9.78 -4.99 0.30
CA LEU A 812 10.60 -5.48 -0.81
C LEU A 812 9.92 -6.71 -1.40
N VAL A 813 9.35 -6.55 -2.60
CA VAL A 813 8.59 -7.60 -3.28
C VAL A 813 9.55 -8.52 -4.03
N CYS A 814 9.32 -9.82 -3.96
CA CYS A 814 10.08 -10.78 -4.75
C CYS A 814 9.66 -10.71 -6.22
N LYS A 815 10.63 -10.51 -7.13
CA LYS A 815 10.37 -10.47 -8.59
C LYS A 815 9.84 -11.81 -9.12
N PHE A 816 10.38 -12.91 -8.60
CA PHE A 816 10.07 -14.27 -9.01
C PHE A 816 9.77 -15.13 -7.77
N PRO A 817 8.54 -15.06 -7.23
CA PRO A 817 8.20 -15.78 -6.01
C PRO A 817 8.27 -17.30 -6.22
N MET A 818 9.01 -17.97 -5.36
CA MET A 818 9.17 -19.44 -5.34
C MET A 818 8.27 -20.09 -4.29
N LYS A 819 7.94 -19.38 -3.21
CA LYS A 819 7.07 -19.86 -2.13
C LYS A 819 6.18 -18.73 -1.64
N THR A 820 4.87 -18.84 -1.85
CA THR A 820 3.89 -17.84 -1.39
C THR A 820 3.03 -18.34 -0.24
N VAL A 821 2.87 -19.66 -0.11
CA VAL A 821 2.09 -20.28 0.96
C VAL A 821 2.76 -20.04 2.32
N GLY A 822 1.97 -19.54 3.28
CA GLY A 822 2.39 -19.26 4.65
C GLY A 822 3.28 -18.03 4.84
N VAL A 823 3.44 -17.21 3.80
CA VAL A 823 4.21 -15.96 3.90
C VAL A 823 3.51 -14.98 4.85
N ASP A 824 2.19 -14.83 4.74
CA ASP A 824 1.39 -13.95 5.59
C ASP A 824 1.47 -14.37 7.06
N ASP A 825 1.29 -15.66 7.35
CA ASP A 825 1.43 -16.22 8.71
C ASP A 825 2.80 -15.92 9.32
N ALA A 826 3.86 -16.03 8.52
CA ALA A 826 5.23 -15.76 8.96
C ALA A 826 5.49 -14.27 9.18
N ILE A 827 4.92 -13.40 8.35
CA ILE A 827 4.93 -11.93 8.49
C ILE A 827 4.22 -11.54 9.78
N SER A 828 2.99 -12.00 9.97
CA SER A 828 2.16 -11.75 11.17
C SER A 828 2.86 -12.21 12.43
N THR A 829 3.38 -13.44 12.44
CA THR A 829 4.15 -13.99 13.56
C THR A 829 5.40 -13.16 13.86
N THR A 830 6.17 -12.81 12.84
CA THR A 830 7.41 -12.04 13.05
C THR A 830 7.09 -10.65 13.60
N GLY A 831 6.11 -9.95 13.03
CA GLY A 831 5.69 -8.65 13.53
C GLY A 831 5.18 -8.70 14.97
N LEU A 832 4.46 -9.77 15.33
CA LEU A 832 3.95 -10.01 16.67
C LEU A 832 5.06 -10.27 17.69
N LEU A 833 6.02 -11.15 17.38
CA LEU A 833 7.09 -11.56 18.31
C LEU A 833 8.13 -10.46 18.56
N TYR A 834 8.27 -9.52 17.62
CA TYR A 834 9.04 -8.29 17.84
C TYR A 834 8.22 -7.18 18.51
N SER A 835 6.89 -7.27 18.52
CA SER A 835 6.05 -6.35 19.31
C SER A 835 6.17 -6.69 20.79
N GLN A 836 5.87 -5.70 21.64
CA GLN A 836 5.83 -5.86 23.09
C GLN A 836 4.42 -5.54 23.59
N PHE A 837 3.93 -6.33 24.54
CA PHE A 837 2.64 -6.10 25.19
C PHE A 837 2.82 -5.98 26.70
N TYR A 838 2.24 -4.94 27.30
CA TYR A 838 2.20 -4.75 28.74
C TYR A 838 0.95 -3.98 29.15
N ARG A 839 0.12 -4.58 30.02
CA ARG A 839 -1.12 -3.98 30.51
C ARG A 839 -1.01 -3.74 32.02
N PHE A 840 -1.08 -2.47 32.43
CA PHE A 840 -1.08 -2.08 33.85
C PHE A 840 -2.38 -2.51 34.54
N ASP A 841 -2.29 -2.93 35.81
CA ASP A 841 -3.48 -3.17 36.63
C ASP A 841 -4.16 -1.83 36.95
N SER A 842 -5.44 -1.71 36.62
CA SER A 842 -6.28 -0.54 36.92
C SER A 842 -6.51 -0.28 38.42
N ASN A 843 -5.87 -1.04 39.31
CA ASN A 843 -5.94 -0.85 40.76
C ASN A 843 -4.83 0.05 41.32
N MET A 844 -3.86 0.49 40.53
CA MET A 844 -2.99 1.61 40.93
C MET A 844 -3.67 2.92 40.57
N LYS A 845 -4.51 3.41 41.50
CA LYS A 845 -4.78 4.85 41.59
C LYS A 845 -3.44 5.51 41.94
N TRP A 846 -2.92 6.30 41.01
CA TRP A 846 -1.86 7.27 41.31
C TRP A 846 -2.41 8.38 42.19
#